data_AF-A0A7S0ITD2-F1
#
_entry.id   AF-A0A7S0ITD2-F1
#
_cell.length_a   1.000
_cell.length_b   1.000
_cell.length_c   1.000
_cell.angle_alpha   90.00
_cell.angle_beta   90.00
_cell.angle_gamma   90.00
#
_symmetry.space_group_name_H-M   'P 1'
#
loop_
_entity.id
_entity.type
_entity.pdbx_description
1 polymer ?
#
loop_
_entity_poly.entity_id
_entity_poly.type
_entity_poly.pdbx_seq_one_letter_code
_entity_poly.pdbx_strand_id
1 'polypeptide(L)'
;WRYIGMQPKLKLLVAFGQVVAAVPSVYDASLPNGKYALWVRALEWPHFVSSISWAVPLPCVYGGYMAVLLISSFWPLVLILLVLLGSGLRSCGLLLGARVAEHPSLVLRTFCIKTAQESLPPALWITFLVVTSVSSRILNTFLCEEFADDDLTGSVKAYLHDDYRLDCASAEYVRVKAWAFALISIWPIGVPLLYTALLITCRRSIAHRKPGTLLRATRFLWSDYKPGLYWWEAIDLARKLTLTGFVVLIDEQHRAYRTLVALLLSLCFLVVQPILKPFQAAFNNWLAFIMRAAETLIFLAVLLFNLCGETCATFVRGDSLVLFFLVVSSAILLCTLLSLLYLLVQEYTATTGLLHLHSTGAPPQLTLSEDIVYHGFVSHTWGSGQDQAAVIKRQLQLCLRGVRIFLDVDDLTDIGLLEQYIQQTACLIFFLSAGYFASYNCLREARACVTYSKPIALVHEADPNKGGLTLADVHRECPSELSAYVFDGREIIRWHRIAEYQHVSLKMIAQHMLLACPGLSKARLAAGLYFRKELVCSALDFPRAVPLVVSAHNPGAHAVARELCDTFIAVTLAASVDEQERATSLEAFIASRSFCAFFFLLYLNENTYCGGEAAHLTEQLRNMHDHDAARILMVHENDDARGACAFRICMDRTPEDLKTSGLYKPIAIAFPSPPHRAVGLALAAKQLGAKVFSLPQRVSAGVTLFIPATRQSAAEFSLSQWAKLRRWLRRRRGVVAVFPPPLVVEMTSN
;
A
#
# COMPACT_ATOMS: atom_id res chain seq x y z
N TRP A 1 -4.83 0.10 4.03
CA TRP A 1 -6.13 0.28 4.74
C TRP A 1 -7.08 1.24 4.02
N ARG A 2 -6.83 2.57 3.98
CA ARG A 2 -7.75 3.57 3.40
C ARG A 2 -7.95 3.49 1.88
N TYR A 3 -6.92 3.13 1.10
CA TYR A 3 -7.02 2.98 -0.36
C TYR A 3 -7.67 1.67 -0.83
N ILE A 4 -7.78 0.68 0.08
CA ILE A 4 -8.21 -0.70 -0.23
C ILE A 4 -9.73 -0.89 0.03
N GLY A 5 -10.38 0.13 0.60
CA GLY A 5 -11.76 0.01 1.08
C GLY A 5 -11.93 -1.12 2.10
N MET A 6 -10.95 -1.31 3.00
CA MET A 6 -10.97 -2.38 4.01
C MET A 6 -11.99 -2.13 5.12
N GLN A 7 -12.30 -0.86 5.41
CA GLN A 7 -13.27 -0.48 6.41
C GLN A 7 -14.64 -1.14 6.22
N PRO A 8 -15.33 -1.04 5.06
CA PRO A 8 -16.63 -1.69 4.87
C PRO A 8 -16.56 -3.21 4.95
N LYS A 9 -15.47 -3.82 4.48
CA LYS A 9 -15.25 -5.28 4.56
C LYS A 9 -15.13 -5.73 6.02
N LEU A 10 -14.34 -5.02 6.83
CA LEU A 10 -14.20 -5.29 8.25
C LEU A 10 -15.52 -5.08 9.01
N LYS A 11 -16.24 -3.99 8.72
CA LYS A 11 -17.56 -3.73 9.30
C LYS A 11 -18.55 -4.86 9.01
N LEU A 12 -18.60 -5.35 7.77
CA LEU A 12 -19.48 -6.46 7.39
C LEU A 12 -19.13 -7.75 8.14
N LEU A 13 -17.83 -8.07 8.26
CA LEU A 13 -17.38 -9.24 9.03
C LEU A 13 -17.71 -9.13 10.53
N VAL A 14 -17.44 -7.98 11.13
CA VAL A 14 -17.79 -7.71 12.54
C VAL A 14 -19.30 -7.77 12.74
N ALA A 15 -20.08 -7.14 11.85
CA ALA A 15 -21.53 -7.14 11.89
C ALA A 15 -22.12 -8.55 11.81
N PHE A 16 -21.58 -9.40 10.94
CA PHE A 16 -21.96 -10.81 10.83
C PHE A 16 -21.63 -11.56 12.12
N GLY A 17 -20.38 -11.46 12.60
CA GLY A 17 -19.95 -12.14 13.83
C GLY A 17 -20.73 -11.69 15.08
N GLN A 18 -21.08 -10.40 15.20
CA GLN A 18 -21.91 -9.87 16.29
C GLN A 18 -23.29 -10.54 16.34
N VAL A 19 -23.92 -10.79 15.19
CA VAL A 19 -25.22 -11.47 15.11
C VAL A 19 -25.10 -12.95 15.43
N VAL A 20 -24.14 -13.64 14.79
CA VAL A 20 -23.97 -15.10 14.97
C VAL A 20 -23.60 -15.46 16.41
N ALA A 21 -22.75 -14.68 17.05
CA ALA A 21 -22.35 -14.94 18.43
C ALA A 21 -23.46 -14.65 19.48
N ALA A 22 -24.51 -13.92 19.11
CA ALA A 22 -25.69 -13.75 19.97
C ALA A 22 -26.68 -14.92 19.85
N VAL A 23 -26.52 -15.80 18.86
CA VAL A 23 -27.49 -16.89 18.58
C VAL A 23 -27.72 -17.81 19.78
N PRO A 24 -26.69 -18.33 20.48
CA PRO A 24 -26.90 -19.27 21.57
C PRO A 24 -27.68 -18.66 22.74
N SER A 25 -27.34 -17.43 23.14
CA SER A 25 -27.94 -16.79 24.32
C SER A 25 -29.31 -16.17 24.07
N VAL A 26 -29.61 -15.76 22.84
CA VAL A 26 -30.86 -15.06 22.51
C VAL A 26 -31.96 -16.02 22.02
N TYR A 27 -31.58 -17.12 21.36
CA TYR A 27 -32.51 -18.04 20.71
C TYR A 27 -32.53 -19.44 21.35
N ASP A 28 -31.82 -19.63 22.46
CA ASP A 28 -31.72 -20.89 23.22
C ASP A 28 -31.41 -22.11 22.35
N ALA A 29 -30.47 -21.92 21.41
CA ALA A 29 -30.06 -22.96 20.48
C ALA A 29 -28.89 -23.78 21.07
N SER A 30 -29.16 -24.57 22.11
CA SER A 30 -28.20 -25.52 22.69
C SER A 30 -28.12 -26.80 21.86
N LEU A 31 -27.42 -26.73 20.71
CA LEU A 31 -27.34 -27.86 19.77
C LEU A 31 -26.55 -29.06 20.36
N PRO A 32 -26.96 -30.33 20.09
CA PRO A 32 -26.58 -31.51 20.91
C PRO A 32 -25.11 -31.97 20.89
N ASN A 33 -24.16 -31.23 20.30
CA ASN A 33 -22.80 -31.72 20.08
C ASN A 33 -21.75 -30.63 20.28
N GLY A 34 -20.72 -30.90 21.09
CA GLY A 34 -19.60 -29.97 21.39
C GLY A 34 -18.81 -29.43 20.18
N LYS A 35 -19.10 -29.93 18.97
CA LYS A 35 -18.61 -29.37 17.69
C LYS A 35 -19.16 -27.97 17.40
N TYR A 36 -20.39 -27.66 17.82
CA TYR A 36 -20.98 -26.32 17.67
C TYR A 36 -20.36 -25.32 18.65
N ALA A 37 -20.10 -25.74 19.89
CA ALA A 37 -19.42 -24.89 20.88
C ALA A 37 -18.04 -24.40 20.39
N LEU A 38 -17.29 -25.23 19.66
CA LEU A 38 -16.02 -24.83 19.03
C LEU A 38 -16.24 -23.76 17.95
N TRP A 39 -17.28 -23.92 17.12
CA TRP A 39 -17.59 -23.01 16.01
C TRP A 39 -18.09 -21.65 16.49
N VAL A 40 -19.01 -21.64 17.46
CA VAL A 40 -19.48 -20.42 18.12
C VAL A 40 -18.31 -19.72 18.81
N ARG A 41 -17.47 -20.44 19.57
CA ARG A 41 -16.26 -19.86 20.20
C ARG A 41 -15.30 -19.22 19.20
N ALA A 42 -15.15 -19.78 18.00
CA ALA A 42 -14.31 -19.19 16.95
C ALA A 42 -14.91 -17.87 16.39
N LEU A 43 -16.23 -17.73 16.42
CA LEU A 43 -16.97 -16.56 15.94
C LEU A 43 -17.38 -15.58 17.05
N GLU A 44 -17.20 -15.95 18.32
CA GLU A 44 -17.37 -15.10 19.50
C GLU A 44 -16.34 -13.99 19.59
N TRP A 45 -15.27 -14.01 18.77
CA TRP A 45 -14.20 -13.01 18.84
C TRP A 45 -14.68 -11.53 18.85
N PRO A 46 -15.78 -11.11 18.18
CA PRO A 46 -16.30 -9.75 18.29
C PRO A 46 -16.96 -9.46 19.65
N HIS A 47 -17.64 -10.45 20.24
CA HIS A 47 -18.18 -10.37 21.61
C HIS A 47 -17.06 -10.46 22.66
N PHE A 48 -16.04 -11.25 22.39
CA PHE A 48 -14.79 -11.38 23.15
C PHE A 48 -14.01 -10.06 23.20
N VAL A 49 -13.88 -9.34 22.08
CA VAL A 49 -13.29 -7.98 22.06
C VAL A 49 -14.11 -6.98 22.91
N SER A 50 -15.40 -7.25 23.11
CA SER A 50 -16.33 -6.37 23.81
C SER A 50 -16.66 -6.74 25.28
N SER A 51 -16.13 -7.86 25.78
CA SER A 51 -16.42 -8.33 27.14
C SER A 51 -15.12 -8.38 27.94
N ILE A 52 -14.94 -7.49 28.93
CA ILE A 52 -13.76 -7.51 29.84
C ILE A 52 -13.55 -8.87 30.54
N SER A 53 -14.56 -9.74 30.49
CA SER A 53 -14.60 -11.14 30.92
C SER A 53 -13.43 -12.01 30.42
N TRP A 54 -12.77 -11.67 29.30
CA TRP A 54 -11.60 -12.42 28.82
C TRP A 54 -10.32 -12.13 29.63
N ALA A 55 -10.22 -10.94 30.22
CA ALA A 55 -9.09 -10.53 31.03
C ALA A 55 -9.32 -10.85 32.51
N VAL A 56 -10.59 -10.80 32.95
CA VAL A 56 -10.99 -11.05 34.34
C VAL A 56 -12.32 -11.82 34.33
N PRO A 57 -12.41 -13.05 34.87
CA PRO A 57 -13.69 -13.75 34.98
C PRO A 57 -14.60 -13.01 35.97
N LEU A 58 -15.37 -12.04 35.45
CA LEU A 58 -16.19 -11.12 36.24
C LEU A 58 -17.15 -11.80 37.24
N PRO A 59 -17.83 -12.92 36.90
CA PRO A 59 -18.68 -13.63 37.85
C PRO A 59 -17.90 -14.20 39.04
N CYS A 60 -16.64 -14.60 38.83
CA CYS A 60 -15.78 -15.18 39.86
C CYS A 60 -15.10 -14.11 40.74
N VAL A 61 -14.97 -12.87 40.27
CA VAL A 61 -14.26 -11.79 40.99
C VAL A 61 -15.22 -10.85 41.74
N TYR A 62 -16.40 -10.57 41.18
CA TYR A 62 -17.33 -9.58 41.75
C TYR A 62 -18.67 -10.16 42.25
N GLY A 63 -18.87 -11.48 42.13
CA GLY A 63 -19.85 -12.27 42.89
C GLY A 63 -21.34 -12.09 42.56
N GLY A 64 -21.76 -11.04 41.87
CA GLY A 64 -23.19 -10.80 41.56
C GLY A 64 -23.45 -10.24 40.16
N TYR A 65 -24.60 -10.61 39.59
CA TYR A 65 -25.05 -10.20 38.27
C TYR A 65 -25.07 -8.67 38.08
N MET A 66 -25.43 -7.93 39.11
CA MET A 66 -25.44 -6.46 39.10
C MET A 66 -24.06 -5.86 38.79
N ALA A 67 -22.99 -6.37 39.40
CA ALA A 67 -21.63 -5.89 39.16
C ALA A 67 -21.19 -6.20 37.72
N VAL A 68 -21.53 -7.39 37.22
CA VAL A 68 -21.28 -7.80 35.83
C VAL A 68 -21.98 -6.86 34.86
N LEU A 69 -23.27 -6.59 35.07
CA LEU A 69 -24.06 -5.67 34.22
C LEU A 69 -23.45 -4.27 34.17
N LEU A 70 -23.08 -3.70 35.32
CA LEU A 70 -22.50 -2.37 35.40
C LEU A 70 -21.12 -2.31 34.73
N ILE A 71 -20.22 -3.24 35.05
CA ILE A 71 -18.87 -3.25 34.49
C ILE A 71 -18.92 -3.40 32.96
N SER A 72 -19.72 -4.35 32.46
CA SER A 72 -19.91 -4.58 31.03
C SER A 72 -20.49 -3.36 30.30
N SER A 73 -21.28 -2.54 30.98
CA SER A 73 -21.91 -1.36 30.38
C SER A 73 -21.07 -0.08 30.48
N PHE A 74 -20.24 0.07 31.51
CA PHE A 74 -19.47 1.30 31.75
C PHE A 74 -18.04 1.27 31.20
N TRP A 75 -17.41 0.10 31.03
CA TRP A 75 -16.03 0.03 30.50
C TRP A 75 -15.85 0.69 29.12
N PRO A 76 -16.79 0.63 28.15
CA PRO A 76 -16.57 1.30 26.87
C PRO A 76 -16.74 2.82 27.00
N LEU A 77 -17.53 3.30 27.96
CA LEU A 77 -17.62 4.73 28.28
C LEU A 77 -16.31 5.23 28.89
N VAL A 78 -15.64 4.42 29.72
CA VAL A 78 -14.30 4.73 30.23
C VAL A 78 -13.29 4.83 29.07
N LEU A 79 -13.32 3.91 28.11
CA LEU A 79 -12.45 3.99 26.92
C LEU A 79 -12.73 5.25 26.07
N ILE A 80 -13.99 5.58 25.85
CA ILE A 80 -14.37 6.81 25.12
C ILE A 80 -13.89 8.05 25.89
N LEU A 81 -13.99 8.05 27.22
CA LEU A 81 -13.47 9.12 28.07
C LEU A 81 -11.95 9.25 27.97
N LEU A 82 -11.21 8.13 27.99
CA LEU A 82 -9.75 8.14 27.82
C LEU A 82 -9.33 8.68 26.45
N VAL A 83 -10.06 8.31 25.39
CA VAL A 83 -9.86 8.86 24.04
C VAL A 83 -10.11 10.37 24.01
N LEU A 84 -11.20 10.83 24.64
CA LEU A 84 -11.54 12.25 24.75
C LEU A 84 -10.46 13.03 25.51
N LEU A 85 -10.01 12.51 26.66
CA LEU A 85 -8.95 13.12 27.47
C LEU A 85 -7.62 13.17 26.71
N GLY A 86 -7.23 12.08 26.04
CA GLY A 86 -6.01 12.02 25.23
C GLY A 86 -6.03 13.00 24.04
N SER A 87 -7.15 13.07 23.32
CA SER A 87 -7.36 14.05 22.24
C SER A 87 -7.37 15.49 22.77
N GLY A 88 -7.93 15.71 23.96
CA GLY A 88 -7.91 17.00 24.65
C GLY A 88 -6.50 17.44 25.01
N LEU A 89 -5.73 16.57 25.68
CA LEU A 89 -4.34 16.86 26.04
C LEU A 89 -3.48 17.19 24.81
N ARG A 90 -3.63 16.43 23.71
CA ARG A 90 -2.93 16.71 22.44
C ARG A 90 -3.36 18.04 21.82
N SER A 91 -4.67 18.31 21.80
CA SER A 91 -5.21 19.57 21.28
C SER A 91 -4.74 20.78 22.10
N CYS A 92 -4.66 20.64 23.42
CA CYS A 92 -4.13 21.64 24.33
C CYS A 92 -2.64 21.92 24.07
N GLY A 93 -1.81 20.86 23.98
CA GLY A 93 -0.38 21.01 23.68
C GLY A 93 -0.11 21.70 22.33
N LEU A 94 -0.94 21.43 21.31
CA LEU A 94 -0.84 22.10 20.01
C LEU A 94 -1.24 23.58 20.06
N LEU A 95 -2.22 23.95 20.90
CA LEU A 95 -2.64 25.35 21.07
C LEU A 95 -1.63 26.15 21.90
N LEU A 96 -1.04 25.54 22.93
CA LEU A 96 0.03 26.12 23.73
C LEU A 96 1.30 26.35 22.90
N GLY A 97 1.64 25.43 22.00
CA GLY A 97 2.80 25.55 21.10
C GLY A 97 2.62 26.55 19.96
N ALA A 98 1.37 26.84 19.55
CA ALA A 98 1.07 27.69 18.41
C ALA A 98 1.06 29.21 18.72
N ARG A 99 1.41 29.64 19.95
CA ARG A 99 1.35 31.04 20.40
C ARG A 99 0.08 31.75 19.93
N VAL A 100 -1.08 31.11 20.08
CA VAL A 100 -2.37 31.70 19.72
C VAL A 100 -2.71 32.75 20.77
N ALA A 101 -2.12 33.94 20.61
CA ALA A 101 -2.56 35.15 21.27
C ALA A 101 -3.70 35.71 20.42
N GLU A 102 -4.94 35.40 20.81
CA GLU A 102 -6.13 36.24 20.57
C GLU A 102 -7.40 35.52 21.07
N HIS A 103 -8.07 36.16 22.03
CA HIS A 103 -9.38 35.86 22.63
C HIS A 103 -9.64 34.46 23.24
N PRO A 104 -9.95 34.36 24.56
CA PRO A 104 -10.17 33.09 25.26
C PRO A 104 -11.35 32.27 24.71
N SER A 105 -12.39 32.92 24.17
CA SER A 105 -13.55 32.25 23.56
C SER A 105 -13.20 31.54 22.25
N LEU A 106 -12.29 32.10 21.45
CA LEU A 106 -11.84 31.52 20.19
C LEU A 106 -10.91 30.32 20.44
N VAL A 107 -10.04 30.44 21.46
CA VAL A 107 -9.18 29.33 21.91
C VAL A 107 -10.02 28.16 22.41
N LEU A 108 -11.01 28.42 23.28
CA LEU A 108 -11.92 27.38 23.77
C LEU A 108 -12.70 26.72 22.62
N ARG A 109 -13.25 27.51 21.70
CA ARG A 109 -13.97 26.99 20.53
C ARG A 109 -13.06 26.11 19.66
N THR A 110 -11.84 26.55 19.38
CA THR A 110 -10.87 25.80 18.57
C THR A 110 -10.44 24.52 19.26
N PHE A 111 -10.22 24.57 20.57
CA PHE A 111 -9.93 23.41 21.41
C PHE A 111 -11.04 22.38 21.33
N CYS A 112 -12.29 22.78 21.59
CA CYS A 112 -13.45 21.87 21.57
C CYS A 112 -13.64 21.23 20.19
N ILE A 113 -13.55 22.02 19.11
CA ILE A 113 -13.76 21.52 17.75
C ILE A 113 -12.64 20.52 17.37
N LYS A 114 -11.37 20.85 17.67
CA LYS A 114 -10.23 19.97 17.36
C LYS A 114 -10.25 18.68 18.18
N THR A 115 -10.55 18.78 19.47
CA THR A 115 -10.71 17.63 20.36
C THR A 115 -11.82 16.71 19.86
N ALA A 116 -12.98 17.27 19.49
CA ALA A 116 -14.09 16.50 18.94
C ALA A 116 -13.73 15.80 17.61
N GLN A 117 -12.97 16.46 16.73
CA GLN A 117 -12.55 15.88 15.44
C GLN A 117 -11.60 14.70 15.60
N GLU A 118 -10.72 14.75 16.59
CA GLU A 118 -9.76 13.67 16.85
C GLU A 118 -10.39 12.50 17.61
N SER A 119 -11.31 12.77 18.54
CA SER A 119 -11.95 11.77 19.39
C SER A 119 -13.15 11.06 18.74
N LEU A 120 -13.89 11.74 17.86
CA LEU A 120 -15.12 11.18 17.28
C LEU A 120 -14.87 9.94 16.40
N PRO A 121 -13.88 9.89 15.48
CA PRO A 121 -13.62 8.67 14.70
C PRO A 121 -13.35 7.41 15.54
N PRO A 122 -12.44 7.40 16.52
CA PRO A 122 -12.25 6.24 17.39
C PRO A 122 -13.47 5.95 18.27
N ALA A 123 -14.19 6.96 18.76
CA ALA A 123 -15.43 6.74 19.53
C ALA A 123 -16.52 6.04 18.70
N LEU A 124 -16.67 6.40 17.42
CA LEU A 124 -17.59 5.73 16.50
C LEU A 124 -17.20 4.26 16.27
N TRP A 125 -15.91 3.97 16.15
CA TRP A 125 -15.42 2.58 16.08
C TRP A 125 -15.71 1.79 17.37
N ILE A 126 -15.40 2.37 18.53
CA ILE A 126 -15.65 1.73 19.83
C ILE A 126 -17.14 1.41 19.97
N THR A 127 -18.01 2.41 19.77
CA THR A 127 -19.47 2.21 19.86
C THR A 127 -19.96 1.16 18.86
N PHE A 128 -19.50 1.14 17.61
CA PHE A 128 -19.86 0.12 16.64
C PHE A 128 -19.49 -1.31 17.07
N LEU A 129 -18.32 -1.46 17.72
CA LEU A 129 -17.82 -2.77 18.15
C LEU A 129 -18.58 -3.32 19.36
N VAL A 130 -18.98 -2.45 20.30
CA VAL A 130 -19.53 -2.88 21.61
C VAL A 130 -21.06 -2.78 21.71
N VAL A 131 -21.71 -1.98 20.85
CA VAL A 131 -23.14 -1.65 21.03
C VAL A 131 -24.04 -2.90 21.04
N THR A 132 -23.80 -3.88 20.19
CA THR A 132 -24.66 -5.08 20.10
C THR A 132 -24.50 -6.00 21.31
N SER A 133 -23.26 -6.20 21.79
CA SER A 133 -22.98 -7.07 22.92
C SER A 133 -23.42 -6.46 24.25
N VAL A 134 -23.13 -5.17 24.45
CA VAL A 134 -23.59 -4.44 25.64
C VAL A 134 -25.11 -4.39 25.67
N SER A 135 -25.76 -4.09 24.53
CA SER A 135 -27.23 -4.06 24.46
C SER A 135 -27.85 -5.44 24.70
N SER A 136 -27.26 -6.51 24.15
CA SER A 136 -27.71 -7.88 24.39
C SER A 136 -27.65 -8.24 25.88
N ARG A 137 -26.52 -7.95 26.56
CA ARG A 137 -26.39 -8.16 28.01
C ARG A 137 -27.44 -7.39 28.82
N ILE A 138 -27.71 -6.13 28.46
CA ILE A 138 -28.73 -5.31 29.13
C ILE A 138 -30.13 -5.89 28.90
N LEU A 139 -30.43 -6.37 27.70
CA LEU A 139 -31.74 -6.91 27.36
C LEU A 139 -31.97 -8.31 27.93
N ASN A 140 -30.91 -9.11 28.12
CA ASN A 140 -30.99 -10.40 28.82
C ASN A 140 -31.37 -10.27 30.31
N THR A 141 -31.29 -9.08 30.90
CA THR A 141 -31.79 -8.83 32.28
C THR A 141 -33.30 -9.06 32.41
N PHE A 142 -34.03 -9.08 31.29
CA PHE A 142 -35.47 -9.30 31.24
C PHE A 142 -35.86 -10.75 30.93
N LEU A 143 -34.88 -11.65 30.73
CA LEU A 143 -35.10 -13.05 30.43
C LEU A 143 -35.14 -13.87 31.74
N CYS A 144 -36.35 -14.16 32.22
CA CYS A 144 -36.57 -15.01 33.38
C CYS A 144 -37.15 -16.35 32.96
N GLU A 145 -36.64 -17.42 33.54
CA GLU A 145 -37.06 -18.79 33.29
C GLU A 145 -37.83 -19.32 34.50
N GLU A 146 -38.98 -19.94 34.25
CA GLU A 146 -39.92 -20.44 35.25
C GLU A 146 -39.61 -21.90 35.62
N PHE A 147 -39.48 -22.17 36.92
CA PHE A 147 -39.25 -23.50 37.48
C PHE A 147 -40.35 -23.87 38.47
N ALA A 148 -40.73 -25.15 38.51
CA ALA A 148 -41.61 -25.66 39.55
C ALA A 148 -40.88 -25.63 40.90
N ASP A 149 -41.45 -24.92 41.88
CA ASP A 149 -40.86 -24.72 43.22
C ASP A 149 -41.30 -25.82 44.20
N ASP A 150 -42.54 -26.31 44.05
CA ASP A 150 -43.08 -27.41 44.84
C ASP A 150 -44.11 -28.21 44.03
N ASP A 151 -43.80 -29.47 43.78
CA ASP A 151 -44.60 -30.41 42.97
C ASP A 151 -45.99 -30.67 43.59
N LEU A 152 -46.17 -30.41 44.89
CA LEU A 152 -47.42 -30.67 45.62
C LEU A 152 -48.41 -29.50 45.55
N THR A 153 -47.91 -28.26 45.48
CA THR A 153 -48.73 -27.04 45.45
C THR A 153 -48.82 -26.42 44.05
N GLY A 154 -47.96 -26.83 43.12
CA GLY A 154 -47.91 -26.31 41.76
C GLY A 154 -47.41 -24.87 41.68
N SER A 155 -46.76 -24.35 42.72
CA SER A 155 -46.20 -23.00 42.72
C SER A 155 -44.97 -22.93 41.81
N VAL A 156 -44.90 -21.88 41.00
CA VAL A 156 -43.81 -21.62 40.04
C VAL A 156 -42.99 -20.44 40.54
N LYS A 157 -41.66 -20.54 40.47
CA LYS A 157 -40.73 -19.43 40.71
C LYS A 157 -39.91 -19.14 39.46
N ALA A 158 -39.70 -17.87 39.16
CA ALA A 158 -38.92 -17.43 38.01
C ALA A 158 -37.53 -16.95 38.45
N TYR A 159 -36.48 -17.46 37.80
CA TYR A 159 -35.10 -17.07 38.04
C TYR A 159 -34.49 -16.47 36.77
N LEU A 160 -33.52 -15.57 36.92
CA LEU A 160 -32.85 -14.96 35.78
C LEU A 160 -32.04 -16.01 35.00
N HIS A 161 -32.26 -16.12 33.69
CA HIS A 161 -31.60 -17.13 32.84
C HIS A 161 -30.05 -17.04 32.86
N ASP A 162 -29.50 -15.82 32.84
CA ASP A 162 -28.05 -15.59 32.90
C ASP A 162 -27.44 -15.90 34.29
N ASP A 163 -28.23 -15.92 35.37
CA ASP A 163 -27.80 -16.20 36.75
C ASP A 163 -28.97 -16.72 37.61
N TYR A 164 -29.16 -18.05 37.61
CA TYR A 164 -30.25 -18.72 38.34
C TYR A 164 -30.22 -18.54 39.87
N ARG A 165 -29.22 -17.84 40.42
CA ARG A 165 -29.21 -17.45 41.84
C ARG A 165 -30.12 -16.26 42.12
N LEU A 166 -30.50 -15.49 41.09
CA LEU A 166 -31.30 -14.29 41.22
C LEU A 166 -32.78 -14.58 40.90
N ASP A 167 -33.61 -14.55 41.93
CA ASP A 167 -35.06 -14.64 41.82
C ASP A 167 -35.65 -13.35 41.19
N CYS A 168 -36.42 -13.51 40.12
CA CYS A 168 -37.04 -12.41 39.38
C CYS A 168 -38.19 -11.69 40.13
N ALA A 169 -38.62 -12.20 41.27
CA ALA A 169 -39.52 -11.51 42.21
C ALA A 169 -38.76 -10.77 43.35
N SER A 170 -37.45 -10.97 43.47
CA SER A 170 -36.66 -10.41 44.57
C SER A 170 -36.50 -8.89 44.50
N ALA A 171 -36.33 -8.25 45.66
CA ALA A 171 -35.99 -6.82 45.74
C ALA A 171 -34.62 -6.50 45.09
N GLU A 172 -33.71 -7.49 45.02
CA GLU A 172 -32.44 -7.35 44.32
C GLU A 172 -32.65 -7.25 42.80
N TYR A 173 -33.49 -8.11 42.23
CA TYR A 173 -33.85 -8.06 40.82
C TYR A 173 -34.52 -6.75 40.42
N VAL A 174 -35.38 -6.19 41.28
CA VAL A 174 -36.00 -4.86 41.05
C VAL A 174 -34.92 -3.78 40.85
N ARG A 175 -33.83 -3.82 41.64
CA ARG A 175 -32.70 -2.88 41.48
C ARG A 175 -31.96 -3.11 40.17
N VAL A 176 -31.66 -4.37 39.83
CA VAL A 176 -31.01 -4.73 38.56
C VAL A 176 -31.83 -4.24 37.37
N LYS A 177 -33.15 -4.46 37.39
CA LYS A 177 -34.10 -4.03 36.37
C LYS A 177 -34.16 -2.51 36.22
N ALA A 178 -34.12 -1.76 37.32
CA ALA A 178 -34.08 -0.29 37.30
C ALA A 178 -32.83 0.23 36.57
N TRP A 179 -31.66 -0.37 36.84
CA TRP A 179 -30.43 -0.05 36.13
C TRP A 179 -30.47 -0.45 34.65
N ALA A 180 -31.06 -1.61 34.34
CA ALA A 180 -31.22 -2.06 32.95
C ALA A 180 -32.02 -1.03 32.12
N PHE A 181 -33.13 -0.49 32.65
CA PHE A 181 -33.89 0.57 31.97
C PHE A 181 -33.07 1.85 31.73
N ALA A 182 -32.25 2.27 32.70
CA ALA A 182 -31.36 3.42 32.53
C ALA A 182 -30.33 3.15 31.41
N LEU A 183 -29.74 1.95 31.39
CA LEU A 183 -28.73 1.55 30.41
C LEU A 183 -29.32 1.33 28.99
N ILE A 184 -30.59 0.94 28.86
CA ILE A 184 -31.32 0.89 27.58
C ILE A 184 -31.31 2.26 26.89
N SER A 185 -31.51 3.32 27.66
CA SER A 185 -31.53 4.69 27.13
C SER A 185 -30.17 5.11 26.55
N ILE A 186 -29.07 4.58 27.10
CA ILE A 186 -27.70 4.92 26.68
C ILE A 186 -27.28 4.10 25.45
N TRP A 187 -27.53 2.78 25.47
CA TRP A 187 -26.93 1.85 24.50
C TRP A 187 -27.86 1.52 23.32
N PRO A 188 -28.88 0.65 23.47
CA PRO A 188 -29.74 0.24 22.36
C PRO A 188 -30.59 1.39 21.79
N ILE A 189 -30.81 2.48 22.52
CA ILE A 189 -31.52 3.67 22.03
C ILE A 189 -30.55 4.81 21.72
N GLY A 190 -29.66 5.15 22.65
CA GLY A 190 -28.79 6.32 22.53
C GLY A 190 -27.81 6.26 21.36
N VAL A 191 -27.18 5.10 21.10
CA VAL A 191 -26.21 4.97 20.00
C VAL A 191 -26.87 5.08 18.61
N PRO A 192 -27.99 4.38 18.31
CA PRO A 192 -28.71 4.60 17.05
C PRO A 192 -29.19 6.04 16.85
N LEU A 193 -29.68 6.70 17.90
CA LEU A 193 -30.08 8.11 17.84
C LEU A 193 -28.88 9.03 17.56
N LEU A 194 -27.73 8.78 18.20
CA LEU A 194 -26.49 9.50 17.93
C LEU A 194 -26.06 9.36 16.46
N TYR A 195 -26.05 8.14 15.92
CA TYR A 195 -25.67 7.89 14.52
C TYR A 195 -26.61 8.63 13.57
N THR A 196 -27.92 8.53 13.82
CA THR A 196 -28.95 9.19 13.02
C THR A 196 -28.83 10.72 13.10
N ALA A 197 -28.64 11.29 14.28
CA ALA A 197 -28.46 12.73 14.48
C ALA A 197 -27.21 13.26 13.77
N LEU A 198 -26.08 12.55 13.85
CA LEU A 198 -24.85 12.91 13.15
C LEU A 198 -25.04 12.89 11.62
N LEU A 199 -25.74 11.87 11.10
CA LEU A 199 -26.03 11.74 9.67
C LEU A 199 -27.00 12.82 9.17
N ILE A 200 -28.06 13.13 9.93
CA ILE A 200 -29.01 14.22 9.62
C ILE A 200 -28.29 15.57 9.61
N THR A 201 -27.43 15.82 10.59
CA THR A 201 -26.65 17.07 10.69
C THR A 201 -25.71 17.22 9.48
N CYS A 202 -25.12 16.12 9.00
CA CYS A 202 -24.22 16.13 7.86
C CYS A 202 -24.92 16.01 6.49
N ARG A 203 -26.25 15.83 6.44
CA ARG A 203 -26.98 15.48 5.20
C ARG A 203 -26.73 16.41 4.02
N ARG A 204 -26.77 17.73 4.26
CA ARG A 204 -26.57 18.74 3.22
C ARG A 204 -25.12 18.72 2.72
N SER A 205 -24.16 18.55 3.62
CA SER A 205 -22.73 18.47 3.29
C SER A 205 -22.38 17.19 2.53
N ILE A 206 -23.03 16.07 2.85
CA ILE A 206 -22.90 14.79 2.12
C ILE A 206 -23.47 14.94 0.70
N ALA A 207 -24.68 15.50 0.57
CA ALA A 207 -25.36 15.66 -0.72
C ALA A 207 -24.57 16.57 -1.67
N HIS A 208 -24.05 17.70 -1.18
CA HIS A 208 -23.30 18.66 -1.99
C HIS A 208 -21.78 18.41 -2.01
N ARG A 209 -21.30 17.30 -1.42
CA ARG A 209 -19.87 16.95 -1.29
C ARG A 209 -18.98 18.09 -0.79
N LYS A 210 -19.52 18.96 0.08
CA LYS A 210 -18.77 20.12 0.60
C LYS A 210 -17.79 19.66 1.69
N PRO A 211 -16.48 20.00 1.59
CA PRO A 211 -15.52 19.61 2.59
C PRO A 211 -15.82 20.32 3.93
N GLY A 212 -16.18 19.54 4.95
CA GLY A 212 -16.46 20.03 6.30
C GLY A 212 -15.73 19.19 7.33
N THR A 213 -15.38 19.79 8.48
CA THR A 213 -14.56 19.06 9.45
C THR A 213 -15.34 18.03 10.26
N LEU A 214 -16.61 18.30 10.57
CA LEU A 214 -17.53 17.28 11.11
C LEU A 214 -17.79 16.15 10.11
N LEU A 215 -17.89 16.49 8.81
CA LEU A 215 -18.06 15.50 7.73
C LEU A 215 -16.87 14.52 7.67
N ARG A 216 -15.63 15.03 7.86
CA ARG A 216 -14.42 14.19 7.94
C ARG A 216 -14.39 13.31 9.20
N ALA A 217 -14.84 13.83 10.33
CA ALA A 217 -14.84 13.10 11.60
C ALA A 217 -15.91 11.98 11.63
N THR A 218 -17.06 12.21 10.99
CA THR A 218 -18.17 11.23 10.87
C THR A 218 -18.03 10.30 9.67
N ARG A 219 -16.90 10.35 8.95
CA ARG A 219 -16.63 9.55 7.75
C ARG A 219 -16.95 8.07 7.92
N PHE A 220 -16.72 7.54 9.12
CA PHE A 220 -17.08 6.17 9.48
C PHE A 220 -18.53 5.82 9.11
N LEU A 221 -19.50 6.70 9.34
CA LEU A 221 -20.93 6.38 9.17
C LEU A 221 -21.39 6.38 7.71
N TRP A 222 -20.82 7.23 6.85
CA TRP A 222 -21.39 7.50 5.52
C TRP A 222 -20.47 7.17 4.35
N SER A 223 -19.14 7.13 4.53
CA SER A 223 -18.21 7.10 3.39
C SER A 223 -18.23 5.81 2.58
N ASP A 224 -18.79 4.75 3.15
CA ASP A 224 -18.84 3.43 2.56
C ASP A 224 -20.05 3.27 1.62
N TYR A 225 -21.03 4.17 1.73
CA TYR A 225 -22.33 4.09 1.08
C TYR A 225 -22.49 5.12 -0.03
N LYS A 226 -23.40 4.84 -0.97
CA LYS A 226 -23.78 5.80 -2.02
C LYS A 226 -24.38 7.07 -1.40
N PRO A 227 -24.18 8.26 -1.99
CA PRO A 227 -24.70 9.50 -1.44
C PRO A 227 -26.22 9.51 -1.19
N GLY A 228 -27.03 8.78 -1.96
CA GLY A 228 -28.48 8.67 -1.73
C GLY A 228 -28.88 7.70 -0.60
N LEU A 229 -27.95 6.86 -0.14
CA LEU A 229 -28.17 5.82 0.88
C LEU A 229 -27.20 5.99 2.07
N TYR A 230 -26.82 7.23 2.39
CA TYR A 230 -25.87 7.53 3.47
C TYR A 230 -26.37 7.09 4.87
N TRP A 231 -27.68 6.90 5.01
CA TRP A 231 -28.35 6.49 6.25
C TRP A 231 -28.28 4.97 6.50
N TRP A 232 -27.72 4.20 5.57
CA TRP A 232 -27.71 2.74 5.62
C TRP A 232 -27.06 2.16 6.89
N GLU A 233 -25.99 2.79 7.40
CA GLU A 233 -25.33 2.35 8.63
C GLU A 233 -26.29 2.34 9.83
N ALA A 234 -27.19 3.32 9.94
CA ALA A 234 -28.16 3.39 11.03
C ALA A 234 -29.22 2.28 10.90
N ILE A 235 -29.67 1.98 9.68
CA ILE A 235 -30.63 0.89 9.44
C ILE A 235 -29.99 -0.49 9.70
N ASP A 236 -28.75 -0.71 9.27
CA ASP A 236 -28.06 -1.96 9.57
C ASP A 236 -27.81 -2.12 11.08
N LEU A 237 -27.49 -1.03 11.79
CA LEU A 237 -27.37 -1.05 13.24
C LEU A 237 -28.70 -1.41 13.93
N ALA A 238 -29.81 -0.80 13.50
CA ALA A 238 -31.14 -1.11 14.04
C ALA A 238 -31.47 -2.59 13.85
N ARG A 239 -31.26 -3.13 12.63
CA ARG A 239 -31.43 -4.56 12.34
C ARG A 239 -30.59 -5.44 13.27
N LYS A 240 -29.30 -5.11 13.45
CA LYS A 240 -28.41 -5.87 14.35
C LYS A 240 -28.95 -5.89 15.77
N LEU A 241 -29.33 -4.73 16.31
CA LEU A 241 -29.87 -4.64 17.67
C LEU A 241 -31.18 -5.42 17.84
N THR A 242 -32.00 -5.48 16.79
CA THR A 242 -33.20 -6.33 16.81
C THR A 242 -32.81 -7.80 16.92
N LEU A 243 -31.91 -8.28 16.04
CA LEU A 243 -31.50 -9.68 15.98
C LEU A 243 -30.67 -10.15 17.18
N THR A 244 -29.95 -9.25 17.86
CA THR A 244 -29.09 -9.63 19.01
C THR A 244 -29.69 -9.29 20.36
N GLY A 245 -30.82 -8.60 20.42
CA GLY A 245 -31.31 -8.00 21.65
C GLY A 245 -32.81 -7.84 21.73
N PHE A 246 -33.44 -7.02 20.88
CA PHE A 246 -34.87 -6.69 21.07
C PHE A 246 -35.81 -7.90 20.97
N VAL A 247 -35.42 -8.95 20.24
CA VAL A 247 -36.21 -10.20 20.19
C VAL A 247 -36.28 -10.92 21.54
N VAL A 248 -35.38 -10.64 22.50
CA VAL A 248 -35.42 -11.19 23.88
C VAL A 248 -36.66 -10.72 24.64
N LEU A 249 -37.27 -9.59 24.24
CA LEU A 249 -38.49 -9.07 24.87
C LEU A 249 -39.74 -9.94 24.61
N ILE A 250 -39.68 -10.83 23.63
CA ILE A 250 -40.68 -11.88 23.45
C ILE A 250 -40.42 -12.92 24.51
N ASP A 251 -41.44 -13.45 25.19
CA ASP A 251 -41.26 -14.41 26.28
C ASP A 251 -40.64 -15.76 25.84
N GLU A 252 -39.99 -16.47 26.77
CA GLU A 252 -39.23 -17.70 26.52
C GLU A 252 -40.13 -18.87 26.12
N GLN A 253 -41.35 -18.90 26.66
CA GLN A 253 -42.40 -19.82 26.27
C GLN A 253 -42.67 -19.79 24.74
N HIS A 254 -42.32 -18.68 24.08
CA HIS A 254 -42.49 -18.46 22.65
C HIS A 254 -41.15 -18.43 21.89
N ARG A 255 -40.14 -19.24 22.29
CA ARG A 255 -38.82 -19.30 21.65
C ARG A 255 -38.85 -19.47 20.12
N ALA A 256 -39.77 -20.26 19.59
CA ALA A 256 -39.93 -20.44 18.14
C ALA A 256 -40.38 -19.14 17.45
N TYR A 257 -41.19 -18.32 18.13
CA TYR A 257 -41.62 -17.01 17.64
C TYR A 257 -40.46 -16.00 17.61
N ARG A 258 -39.57 -16.02 18.61
CA ARG A 258 -38.31 -15.22 18.60
C ARG A 258 -37.50 -15.49 17.32
N THR A 259 -37.27 -16.77 17.03
CA THR A 259 -36.50 -17.18 15.85
C THR A 259 -37.24 -16.89 14.55
N LEU A 260 -38.57 -17.01 14.51
CA LEU A 260 -39.37 -16.67 13.34
C LEU A 260 -39.25 -15.19 12.99
N VAL A 261 -39.34 -14.29 13.97
CA VAL A 261 -39.16 -12.84 13.77
C VAL A 261 -37.77 -12.53 13.21
N ALA A 262 -36.73 -13.19 13.76
CA ALA A 262 -35.37 -13.03 13.27
C ALA A 262 -35.21 -13.52 11.81
N LEU A 263 -35.76 -14.68 11.48
CA LEU A 263 -35.73 -15.23 10.12
C LEU A 263 -36.43 -14.30 9.11
N LEU A 264 -37.62 -13.79 9.46
CA LEU A 264 -38.36 -12.85 8.61
C LEU A 264 -37.57 -11.55 8.37
N LEU A 265 -36.93 -11.03 9.42
CA LEU A 265 -36.08 -9.83 9.30
C LEU A 265 -34.85 -10.10 8.42
N SER A 266 -34.17 -11.23 8.59
CA SER A 266 -33.02 -11.61 7.76
C SER A 266 -33.42 -11.83 6.29
N LEU A 267 -34.57 -12.47 6.03
CA LEU A 267 -35.14 -12.62 4.67
C LEU A 267 -35.45 -11.25 4.03
N CYS A 268 -36.06 -10.33 4.78
CA CYS A 268 -36.32 -8.98 4.30
C CYS A 268 -35.04 -8.28 3.85
N PHE A 269 -33.97 -8.34 4.66
CA PHE A 269 -32.68 -7.75 4.30
C PHE A 269 -31.95 -8.51 3.18
N LEU A 270 -32.14 -9.82 3.06
CA LEU A 270 -31.63 -10.61 1.93
C LEU A 270 -32.21 -10.15 0.59
N VAL A 271 -33.48 -9.70 0.58
CA VAL A 271 -34.16 -9.17 -0.63
C VAL A 271 -33.85 -7.69 -0.85
N VAL A 272 -33.98 -6.86 0.18
CA VAL A 272 -33.85 -5.39 0.06
C VAL A 272 -32.43 -4.97 -0.29
N GLN A 273 -31.41 -5.63 0.28
CA GLN A 273 -30.01 -5.25 0.08
C GLN A 273 -29.50 -5.34 -1.37
N PRO A 274 -29.72 -6.45 -2.13
CA PRO A 274 -29.32 -6.52 -3.52
C PRO A 274 -30.12 -5.59 -4.46
N ILE A 275 -31.33 -5.15 -4.05
CA ILE A 275 -32.11 -4.14 -4.77
C ILE A 275 -31.48 -2.75 -4.60
N LEU A 276 -31.22 -2.35 -3.35
CA LEU A 276 -30.73 -0.99 -3.05
C LEU A 276 -29.23 -0.81 -3.35
N LYS A 277 -28.43 -1.90 -3.28
CA LYS A 277 -26.97 -1.88 -3.47
C LYS A 277 -26.30 -0.69 -2.76
N PRO A 278 -26.39 -0.62 -1.42
CA PRO A 278 -26.06 0.58 -0.65
C PRO A 278 -24.59 0.99 -0.72
N PHE A 279 -23.67 0.04 -0.90
CA PHE A 279 -22.24 0.33 -0.93
C PHE A 279 -21.80 0.97 -2.25
N GLN A 280 -20.78 1.82 -2.19
CA GLN A 280 -20.19 2.43 -3.39
C GLN A 280 -19.50 1.38 -4.29
N ALA A 281 -18.78 0.44 -3.68
CA ALA A 281 -18.09 -0.62 -4.40
C ALA A 281 -18.99 -1.82 -4.66
N ALA A 282 -19.04 -2.30 -5.90
CA ALA A 282 -19.82 -3.48 -6.29
C ALA A 282 -19.46 -4.73 -5.47
N PHE A 283 -18.16 -4.95 -5.23
CA PHE A 283 -17.67 -6.07 -4.41
C PHE A 283 -18.25 -6.05 -2.98
N ASN A 284 -18.37 -4.89 -2.34
CA ASN A 284 -18.92 -4.79 -0.99
C ASN A 284 -20.42 -5.13 -0.97
N ASN A 285 -21.16 -4.79 -2.03
CA ASN A 285 -22.57 -5.20 -2.16
C ASN A 285 -22.69 -6.72 -2.29
N TRP A 286 -21.82 -7.37 -3.08
CA TRP A 286 -21.80 -8.82 -3.24
C TRP A 286 -21.41 -9.54 -1.94
N LEU A 287 -20.37 -9.05 -1.27
CA LEU A 287 -19.96 -9.56 0.04
C LEU A 287 -21.09 -9.45 1.07
N ALA A 288 -21.78 -8.31 1.11
CA ALA A 288 -22.89 -8.13 2.03
C ALA A 288 -24.06 -9.08 1.72
N PHE A 289 -24.40 -9.29 0.44
CA PHE A 289 -25.42 -10.28 0.04
C PHE A 289 -25.09 -11.69 0.55
N ILE A 290 -23.84 -12.12 0.40
CA ILE A 290 -23.38 -13.42 0.89
C ILE A 290 -23.52 -13.54 2.40
N MET A 291 -23.12 -12.51 3.14
CA MET A 291 -23.26 -12.49 4.60
C MET A 291 -24.73 -12.57 5.03
N ARG A 292 -25.64 -11.92 4.29
CA ARG A 292 -27.10 -11.98 4.55
C ARG A 292 -27.66 -13.37 4.23
N ALA A 293 -27.18 -14.01 3.17
CA ALA A 293 -27.59 -15.37 2.83
C ALA A 293 -27.15 -16.36 3.92
N ALA A 294 -25.88 -16.29 4.37
CA ALA A 294 -25.38 -17.11 5.46
C ALA A 294 -26.16 -16.89 6.77
N GLU A 295 -26.45 -15.63 7.13
CA GLU A 295 -27.26 -15.29 8.31
C GLU A 295 -28.67 -15.91 8.24
N THR A 296 -29.31 -15.86 7.07
CA THR A 296 -30.63 -16.44 6.84
C THR A 296 -30.62 -17.96 7.00
N LEU A 297 -29.58 -18.64 6.47
CA LEU A 297 -29.42 -20.08 6.63
C LEU A 297 -29.22 -20.49 8.10
N ILE A 298 -28.52 -19.67 8.88
CA ILE A 298 -28.33 -19.89 10.32
C ILE A 298 -29.68 -19.80 11.05
N PHE A 299 -30.46 -18.74 10.83
CA PHE A 299 -31.78 -18.62 11.48
C PHE A 299 -32.78 -19.67 11.03
N LEU A 300 -32.71 -20.13 9.78
CA LEU A 300 -33.50 -21.26 9.30
C LEU A 300 -33.11 -22.55 10.05
N ALA A 301 -31.81 -22.81 10.24
CA ALA A 301 -31.34 -23.96 11.00
C ALA A 301 -31.77 -23.92 12.48
N VAL A 302 -31.68 -22.74 13.11
CA VAL A 302 -32.15 -22.54 14.50
C VAL A 302 -33.65 -22.73 14.62
N LEU A 303 -34.44 -22.25 13.65
CA LEU A 303 -35.89 -22.43 13.66
C LEU A 303 -36.27 -23.90 13.54
N LEU A 304 -35.64 -24.63 12.61
CA LEU A 304 -35.83 -26.07 12.46
C LEU A 304 -35.50 -26.81 13.75
N PHE A 305 -34.43 -26.43 14.44
CA PHE A 305 -34.08 -26.99 15.74
C PHE A 305 -35.15 -26.71 16.80
N ASN A 306 -35.58 -25.45 16.93
CA ASN A 306 -36.57 -25.03 17.92
C ASN A 306 -37.96 -25.67 17.69
N LEU A 307 -38.29 -26.03 16.45
CA LEU A 307 -39.54 -26.71 16.08
C LEU A 307 -39.47 -28.24 16.23
N CYS A 308 -38.28 -28.85 16.14
CA CYS A 308 -38.14 -30.31 16.05
C CYS A 308 -38.30 -31.08 17.38
N GLY A 309 -38.08 -30.44 18.55
CA GLY A 309 -38.17 -31.11 19.85
C GLY A 309 -37.41 -32.46 19.94
N GLU A 310 -37.92 -33.41 20.73
CA GLU A 310 -37.36 -34.77 20.88
C GLU A 310 -37.81 -35.76 19.78
N THR A 311 -38.86 -35.43 19.01
CA THR A 311 -39.54 -36.37 18.10
C THR A 311 -38.85 -36.53 16.74
N CYS A 312 -37.88 -35.68 16.39
CA CYS A 312 -37.16 -35.72 15.12
C CYS A 312 -36.07 -36.80 14.99
N ALA A 313 -35.91 -37.69 15.97
CA ALA A 313 -34.97 -38.81 15.85
C ALA A 313 -35.32 -39.78 14.68
N THR A 314 -36.57 -39.77 14.19
CA THR A 314 -37.09 -40.80 13.28
C THR A 314 -37.32 -40.37 11.84
N PHE A 315 -37.54 -39.08 11.53
CA PHE A 315 -37.99 -38.68 10.17
C PHE A 315 -36.87 -38.17 9.24
N VAL A 316 -35.83 -37.54 9.79
CA VAL A 316 -34.55 -37.23 9.12
C VAL A 316 -33.55 -37.11 10.26
N ARG A 317 -32.30 -37.57 10.12
CA ARG A 317 -31.23 -37.26 11.09
C ARG A 317 -31.12 -35.73 11.21
N GLY A 318 -31.85 -35.09 12.13
CA GLY A 318 -31.92 -33.62 12.28
C GLY A 318 -30.54 -32.98 12.46
N ASP A 319 -29.65 -33.72 13.13
CA ASP A 319 -28.22 -33.43 13.22
C ASP A 319 -27.55 -33.20 11.85
N SER A 320 -27.93 -33.96 10.82
CA SER A 320 -27.34 -33.86 9.48
C SER A 320 -27.76 -32.59 8.74
N LEU A 321 -29.01 -32.13 8.91
CA LEU A 321 -29.49 -30.90 8.27
C LEU A 321 -28.93 -29.65 8.96
N VAL A 322 -28.91 -29.62 10.29
CA VAL A 322 -28.30 -28.51 11.03
C VAL A 322 -26.79 -28.44 10.74
N LEU A 323 -26.11 -29.60 10.76
CA LEU A 323 -24.70 -29.68 10.38
C LEU A 323 -24.48 -29.20 8.93
N PHE A 324 -25.37 -29.53 8.00
CA PHE A 324 -25.30 -29.05 6.62
C PHE A 324 -25.35 -27.51 6.55
N PHE A 325 -26.33 -26.85 7.17
CA PHE A 325 -26.42 -25.39 7.17
C PHE A 325 -25.21 -24.72 7.81
N LEU A 326 -24.66 -25.31 8.87
CA LEU A 326 -23.46 -24.82 9.55
C LEU A 326 -22.20 -24.98 8.67
N VAL A 327 -22.02 -26.13 8.02
CA VAL A 327 -20.90 -26.38 7.10
C VAL A 327 -20.97 -25.43 5.91
N VAL A 328 -22.17 -25.24 5.32
CA VAL A 328 -22.38 -24.31 4.21
C VAL A 328 -22.06 -22.87 4.64
N SER A 329 -22.55 -22.43 5.80
CA SER A 329 -22.27 -21.08 6.32
C SER A 329 -20.78 -20.88 6.62
N SER A 330 -20.10 -21.92 7.11
CA SER A 330 -18.65 -21.91 7.37
C SER A 330 -17.83 -21.86 6.09
N ALA A 331 -18.21 -22.64 5.08
CA ALA A 331 -17.56 -22.65 3.78
C ALA A 331 -17.71 -21.28 3.10
N ILE A 332 -18.90 -20.69 3.15
CA ILE A 332 -19.17 -19.34 2.67
C ILE A 332 -18.25 -18.32 3.36
N LEU A 333 -18.16 -18.37 4.69
CA LEU A 333 -17.29 -17.47 5.46
C LEU A 333 -15.82 -17.65 5.08
N LEU A 334 -15.32 -18.89 5.01
CA LEU A 334 -13.94 -19.19 4.60
C LEU A 334 -13.64 -18.67 3.19
N CYS A 335 -14.52 -18.94 2.22
CA CYS A 335 -14.38 -18.44 0.85
C CYS A 335 -14.33 -16.91 0.79
N THR A 336 -15.14 -16.22 1.59
CA THR A 336 -15.11 -14.74 1.65
C THR A 336 -13.81 -14.23 2.28
N LEU A 337 -13.31 -14.86 3.35
CA LEU A 337 -12.02 -14.51 3.97
C LEU A 337 -10.84 -14.74 3.02
N LEU A 338 -10.83 -15.88 2.30
CA LEU A 338 -9.80 -16.18 1.29
C LEU A 338 -9.87 -15.21 0.11
N SER A 339 -11.07 -14.85 -0.36
CA SER A 339 -11.25 -13.86 -1.43
C SER A 339 -10.76 -12.47 -0.99
N LEU A 340 -11.03 -12.08 0.26
CA LEU A 340 -10.53 -10.85 0.84
C LEU A 340 -9.01 -10.84 0.97
N LEU A 341 -8.42 -11.96 1.38
CA LEU A 341 -6.96 -12.14 1.45
C LEU A 341 -6.34 -12.07 0.05
N TYR A 342 -6.93 -12.73 -0.93
CA TYR A 342 -6.48 -12.66 -2.32
C TYR A 342 -6.52 -11.22 -2.84
N LEU A 343 -7.61 -10.48 -2.61
CA LEU A 343 -7.69 -9.06 -2.99
C LEU A 343 -6.68 -8.19 -2.24
N LEU A 344 -6.39 -8.50 -0.97
CA LEU A 344 -5.33 -7.83 -0.20
C LEU A 344 -3.95 -8.08 -0.81
N VAL A 345 -3.67 -9.32 -1.19
CA VAL A 345 -2.40 -9.71 -1.83
C VAL A 345 -2.28 -9.05 -3.20
N GLN A 346 -3.33 -9.10 -4.03
CA GLN A 346 -3.38 -8.45 -5.33
C GLN A 346 -3.14 -6.94 -5.24
N GLU A 347 -3.77 -6.27 -4.27
CA GLU A 347 -3.56 -4.84 -4.05
C GLU A 347 -2.15 -4.57 -3.49
N TYR A 348 -1.65 -5.40 -2.57
CA TYR A 348 -0.27 -5.28 -2.10
C TYR A 348 0.71 -5.39 -3.26
N THR A 349 0.50 -6.33 -4.18
CA THR A 349 1.30 -6.43 -5.40
C THR A 349 1.10 -5.24 -6.33
N ALA A 350 -0.13 -4.73 -6.51
CA ALA A 350 -0.41 -3.56 -7.34
C ALA A 350 0.25 -2.28 -6.82
N THR A 351 0.35 -2.10 -5.49
CA THR A 351 1.03 -0.93 -4.89
C THR A 351 2.55 -0.94 -5.07
N THR A 352 3.15 -2.03 -5.56
CA THR A 352 4.60 -2.05 -5.83
C THR A 352 5.00 -1.21 -7.05
N GLY A 353 4.08 -0.98 -8.00
CA GLY A 353 4.28 -0.12 -9.16
C GLY A 353 3.99 1.37 -8.94
N LEU A 354 3.59 1.78 -7.73
CA LEU A 354 3.28 3.17 -7.42
C LEU A 354 4.52 3.96 -7.01
N LEU A 355 4.54 5.24 -7.38
CA LEU A 355 5.52 6.20 -6.88
C LEU A 355 5.24 6.58 -5.43
N HIS A 356 6.31 6.66 -4.64
CA HIS A 356 6.27 7.03 -3.23
C HIS A 356 7.22 8.20 -2.96
N LEU A 357 6.86 9.04 -2.00
CA LEU A 357 7.72 10.12 -1.51
C LEU A 357 8.81 9.57 -0.59
N HIS A 358 10.08 9.90 -0.83
CA HIS A 358 11.17 9.51 0.08
C HIS A 358 10.98 10.06 1.51
N SER A 359 10.36 11.23 1.65
CA SER A 359 10.17 11.90 2.94
C SER A 359 9.13 11.23 3.86
N THR A 360 8.15 10.52 3.30
CA THR A 360 7.03 9.96 4.08
C THR A 360 6.80 8.47 3.86
N GLY A 361 7.33 7.89 2.77
CA GLY A 361 7.03 6.53 2.33
C GLY A 361 5.59 6.33 1.86
N ALA A 362 4.81 7.40 1.69
CA ALA A 362 3.44 7.38 1.19
C ALA A 362 3.38 7.81 -0.29
N PRO A 363 2.34 7.39 -1.04
CA PRO A 363 2.12 7.92 -2.39
C PRO A 363 1.84 9.43 -2.34
N PRO A 364 2.28 10.20 -3.36
CA PRO A 364 2.07 11.65 -3.40
C PRO A 364 0.57 11.98 -3.48
N GLN A 365 0.17 13.07 -2.83
CA GLN A 365 -1.20 13.58 -2.95
C GLN A 365 -1.37 14.33 -4.25
N LEU A 366 -2.39 13.96 -5.01
CA LEU A 366 -2.74 14.56 -6.30
C LEU A 366 -3.89 15.53 -6.08
N THR A 367 -3.56 16.77 -5.72
CA THR A 367 -4.52 17.86 -5.48
C THR A 367 -4.43 18.90 -6.58
N LEU A 368 -5.58 19.38 -7.02
CA LEU A 368 -5.71 20.41 -8.06
C LEU A 368 -6.52 21.59 -7.50
N SER A 369 -6.26 22.79 -8.01
CA SER A 369 -7.05 24.00 -7.73
C SER A 369 -8.38 23.98 -8.49
N GLU A 370 -9.31 24.85 -8.13
CA GLU A 370 -10.68 24.86 -8.69
C GLU A 370 -10.70 25.02 -10.23
N ASP A 371 -9.76 25.78 -10.80
CA ASP A 371 -9.68 26.05 -12.25
C ASP A 371 -8.87 25.02 -13.05
N ILE A 372 -8.27 24.03 -12.38
CA ILE A 372 -7.39 23.05 -13.01
C ILE A 372 -8.05 21.66 -13.04
N VAL A 373 -8.16 21.12 -14.24
CA VAL A 373 -8.75 19.80 -14.51
C VAL A 373 -7.66 18.74 -14.69
N TYR A 374 -6.55 19.07 -15.34
CA TYR A 374 -5.49 18.11 -15.66
C TYR A 374 -4.20 18.41 -14.90
N HIS A 375 -3.53 17.36 -14.44
CA HIS A 375 -2.22 17.48 -13.79
C HIS A 375 -1.13 17.69 -14.85
N GLY A 376 -1.23 16.96 -15.96
CA GLY A 376 -0.29 16.99 -17.07
C GLY A 376 -1.01 17.05 -18.41
N PHE A 377 -0.41 17.72 -19.38
CA PHE A 377 -0.79 17.68 -20.80
C PHE A 377 0.43 17.23 -21.58
N VAL A 378 0.33 16.14 -22.35
CA VAL A 378 1.44 15.64 -23.16
C VAL A 378 1.32 16.22 -24.56
N SER A 379 2.20 17.17 -24.87
CA SER A 379 2.35 17.77 -26.20
C SER A 379 3.37 16.98 -27.00
N HIS A 380 3.01 16.55 -28.21
CA HIS A 380 3.86 15.73 -29.07
C HIS A 380 3.50 15.94 -30.54
N THR A 381 4.46 15.69 -31.42
CA THR A 381 4.18 15.57 -32.85
C THR A 381 3.69 14.17 -33.19
N TRP A 382 2.65 14.07 -34.02
CA TRP A 382 2.05 12.78 -34.38
C TRP A 382 3.00 11.89 -35.20
N GLY A 383 3.90 12.49 -35.98
CA GLY A 383 4.79 11.77 -36.89
C GLY A 383 5.85 10.92 -36.20
N SER A 384 6.35 11.33 -35.03
CA SER A 384 7.48 10.69 -34.35
C SER A 384 7.28 10.46 -32.85
N GLY A 385 6.29 11.11 -32.21
CA GLY A 385 6.11 11.06 -30.75
C GLY A 385 4.84 10.39 -30.24
N GLN A 386 3.89 10.02 -31.12
CA GLN A 386 2.56 9.54 -30.75
C GLN A 386 2.57 8.33 -29.80
N ASP A 387 3.38 7.32 -30.11
CA ASP A 387 3.44 6.08 -29.35
C ASP A 387 4.02 6.30 -27.96
N GLN A 388 5.09 7.09 -27.85
CA GLN A 388 5.73 7.39 -26.57
C GLN A 388 4.92 8.36 -25.72
N ALA A 389 4.21 9.31 -26.31
CA ALA A 389 3.25 10.15 -25.59
C ALA A 389 2.16 9.29 -24.91
N ALA A 390 1.63 8.28 -25.62
CA ALA A 390 0.69 7.32 -25.05
C ALA A 390 1.32 6.46 -23.94
N VAL A 391 2.59 6.04 -24.09
CA VAL A 391 3.32 5.31 -23.04
C VAL A 391 3.49 6.19 -21.79
N ILE A 392 3.93 7.45 -21.94
CA ILE A 392 4.08 8.40 -20.83
C ILE A 392 2.75 8.57 -20.09
N LYS A 393 1.65 8.85 -20.80
CA LYS A 393 0.31 8.98 -20.20
C LYS A 393 -0.09 7.74 -19.40
N ARG A 394 -0.02 6.56 -20.02
CA ARG A 394 -0.42 5.30 -19.38
C ARG A 394 0.45 4.96 -18.18
N GLN A 395 1.77 5.09 -18.31
CA GLN A 395 2.70 4.79 -17.21
C GLN A 395 2.53 5.76 -16.04
N LEU A 396 2.33 7.06 -16.29
CA LEU A 396 2.01 8.02 -15.24
C LEU A 396 0.69 7.65 -14.54
N GLN A 397 -0.34 7.24 -15.30
CA GLN A 397 -1.61 6.79 -14.71
C GLN A 397 -1.49 5.52 -13.86
N LEU A 398 -0.58 4.62 -14.24
CA LEU A 398 -0.26 3.42 -13.48
C LEU A 398 0.53 3.73 -12.20
N CYS A 399 1.52 4.62 -12.27
CA CYS A 399 2.41 4.89 -11.15
C CYS A 399 1.89 6.00 -10.19
N LEU A 400 0.99 6.87 -10.65
CA LEU A 400 0.33 7.92 -9.87
C LEU A 400 -1.19 7.72 -9.93
N ARG A 401 -1.72 6.91 -9.00
CA ARG A 401 -3.15 6.56 -8.99
C ARG A 401 -4.04 7.79 -8.83
N GLY A 402 -4.92 8.02 -9.81
CA GLY A 402 -5.86 9.15 -9.83
C GLY A 402 -5.33 10.38 -10.53
N VAL A 403 -4.14 10.33 -11.14
CA VAL A 403 -3.64 11.40 -11.99
C VAL A 403 -4.51 11.52 -13.24
N ARG A 404 -4.72 12.76 -13.65
CA ARG A 404 -5.44 13.14 -14.87
C ARG A 404 -4.41 13.73 -15.83
N ILE A 405 -4.13 13.02 -16.91
CA ILE A 405 -3.19 13.42 -17.96
C ILE A 405 -3.97 13.56 -19.26
N PHE A 406 -3.89 14.73 -19.89
CA PHE A 406 -4.49 15.00 -21.18
C PHE A 406 -3.56 14.54 -22.31
N LEU A 407 -4.13 13.91 -23.33
CA LEU A 407 -3.48 13.56 -24.59
C LEU A 407 -4.47 13.76 -25.73
N ASP A 408 -4.10 14.55 -26.73
CA ASP A 408 -4.99 15.00 -27.81
C ASP A 408 -5.75 13.86 -28.50
N VAL A 409 -5.08 12.75 -28.80
CA VAL A 409 -5.69 11.61 -29.52
C VAL A 409 -6.74 10.87 -28.69
N ASP A 410 -6.67 10.95 -27.37
CA ASP A 410 -7.61 10.27 -26.48
C ASP A 410 -8.74 11.20 -25.99
N ASP A 411 -8.43 12.48 -25.78
CA ASP A 411 -9.24 13.39 -24.96
C ASP A 411 -9.79 14.61 -25.71
N LEU A 412 -9.30 14.93 -26.92
CA LEU A 412 -9.69 16.12 -27.67
C LEU A 412 -11.05 15.91 -28.36
N THR A 413 -12.05 16.72 -28.00
CA THR A 413 -13.37 16.69 -28.66
C THR A 413 -13.51 17.73 -29.78
N ASP A 414 -12.79 18.86 -29.68
CA ASP A 414 -12.76 19.93 -30.68
C ASP A 414 -11.37 20.63 -30.67
N ILE A 415 -10.80 20.83 -31.86
CA ILE A 415 -9.50 21.49 -32.09
C ILE A 415 -9.54 22.99 -31.72
N GLY A 416 -10.73 23.61 -31.73
CA GLY A 416 -10.93 25.00 -31.32
C GLY A 416 -10.77 25.26 -29.81
N LEU A 417 -10.72 24.22 -28.98
CA LEU A 417 -10.64 24.32 -27.51
C LEU A 417 -9.24 24.06 -26.94
N LEU A 418 -8.23 23.92 -27.80
CA LEU A 418 -6.86 23.55 -27.42
C LEU A 418 -6.27 24.49 -26.35
N GLU A 419 -6.43 25.80 -26.53
CA GLU A 419 -5.96 26.83 -25.60
C GLU A 419 -6.66 26.74 -24.24
N GLN A 420 -7.93 26.32 -24.21
CA GLN A 420 -8.68 26.12 -22.97
C GLN A 420 -8.15 24.91 -22.20
N TYR A 421 -7.83 23.79 -22.87
CA TYR A 421 -7.23 22.63 -22.22
C TYR A 421 -5.86 22.95 -21.60
N ILE A 422 -5.06 23.76 -22.29
CA ILE A 422 -3.78 24.26 -21.77
C ILE A 422 -4.01 25.12 -20.53
N GLN A 423 -4.99 26.03 -20.57
CA GLN A 423 -5.35 26.85 -19.41
C GLN A 423 -5.80 25.98 -18.21
N GLN A 424 -6.52 24.88 -18.46
CA GLN A 424 -7.01 23.95 -17.44
C GLN A 424 -5.98 22.90 -16.98
N THR A 425 -4.73 22.98 -17.45
CA THR A 425 -3.65 22.05 -17.08
C THR A 425 -2.64 22.68 -16.13
N ALA A 426 -2.16 21.93 -15.14
CA ALA A 426 -1.12 22.38 -14.21
C ALA A 426 0.29 22.42 -14.83
N CYS A 427 0.70 21.39 -15.56
CA CYS A 427 2.04 21.26 -16.16
C CYS A 427 1.94 20.71 -17.59
N LEU A 428 2.71 21.28 -18.52
CA LEU A 428 2.83 20.74 -19.88
C LEU A 428 4.08 19.87 -19.99
N ILE A 429 3.96 18.74 -20.67
CA ILE A 429 5.05 17.79 -20.92
C ILE A 429 5.32 17.86 -22.43
N PHE A 430 6.43 18.48 -22.81
CA PHE A 430 6.81 18.62 -24.22
C PHE A 430 7.67 17.43 -24.61
N PHE A 431 7.14 16.57 -25.48
CA PHE A 431 7.86 15.42 -26.03
C PHE A 431 8.61 15.84 -27.31
N LEU A 432 9.85 16.30 -27.11
CA LEU A 432 10.75 16.79 -28.14
C LEU A 432 11.28 15.63 -28.97
N SER A 433 10.73 15.51 -30.18
CA SER A 433 11.10 14.55 -31.22
C SER A 433 11.15 15.27 -32.57
N ALA A 434 11.68 14.62 -33.60
CA ALA A 434 11.90 15.21 -34.91
C ALA A 434 10.62 15.83 -35.47
N GLY A 435 10.67 17.12 -35.81
CA GLY A 435 9.53 17.88 -36.33
C GLY A 435 8.57 18.41 -35.26
N TYR A 436 8.94 18.39 -33.97
CA TYR A 436 8.11 18.96 -32.90
C TYR A 436 7.84 20.46 -33.12
N PHE A 437 8.90 21.27 -33.31
CA PHE A 437 8.75 22.70 -33.55
C PHE A 437 8.35 23.05 -34.99
N ALA A 438 8.38 22.09 -35.91
CA ALA A 438 7.83 22.24 -37.26
C ALA A 438 6.30 22.03 -37.29
N SER A 439 5.73 21.35 -36.29
CA SER A 439 4.30 21.06 -36.21
C SER A 439 3.50 22.30 -35.81
N TYR A 440 2.51 22.64 -36.63
CA TYR A 440 1.63 23.79 -36.38
C TYR A 440 0.86 23.67 -35.05
N ASN A 441 0.36 22.49 -34.70
CA ASN A 441 -0.39 22.27 -33.45
C ASN A 441 0.52 22.38 -32.23
N CYS A 442 1.70 21.74 -32.26
CA CYS A 442 2.67 21.83 -31.17
C CYS A 442 3.15 23.28 -30.94
N LEU A 443 3.30 24.07 -32.01
CA LEU A 443 3.62 25.50 -31.90
C LEU A 443 2.47 26.31 -31.29
N ARG A 444 1.21 26.00 -31.62
CA ARG A 444 0.04 26.62 -30.95
C ARG A 444 0.06 26.31 -29.45
N GLU A 445 0.31 25.06 -29.09
CA GLU A 445 0.40 24.64 -27.69
C GLU A 445 1.54 25.33 -26.95
N ALA A 446 2.73 25.41 -27.57
CA ALA A 446 3.88 26.10 -27.02
C ALA A 446 3.62 27.60 -26.81
N ARG A 447 3.00 28.27 -27.79
CA ARG A 447 2.63 29.69 -27.67
C ARG A 447 1.58 29.94 -26.58
N ALA A 448 0.57 29.08 -26.48
CA ALA A 448 -0.42 29.16 -25.41
C ALA A 448 0.19 28.89 -24.04
N CYS A 449 1.14 27.96 -23.95
CA CYS A 449 1.92 27.68 -22.72
C CYS A 449 2.66 28.93 -22.23
N VAL A 450 3.32 29.67 -23.14
CA VAL A 450 3.97 30.94 -22.84
C VAL A 450 2.95 31.99 -22.39
N THR A 451 1.85 32.12 -23.14
CA THR A 451 0.77 33.09 -22.86
C THR A 451 0.19 32.93 -21.46
N TYR A 452 -0.08 31.68 -21.04
CA TYR A 452 -0.63 31.37 -19.72
C TYR A 452 0.44 31.11 -18.65
N SER A 453 1.73 31.33 -18.96
CA SER A 453 2.86 31.13 -18.06
C SER A 453 2.86 29.75 -17.37
N LYS A 454 2.58 28.69 -18.15
CA LYS A 454 2.47 27.33 -17.63
C LYS A 454 3.84 26.66 -17.42
N PRO A 455 4.05 25.94 -16.30
CA PRO A 455 5.24 25.11 -16.10
C PRO A 455 5.40 24.04 -17.19
N ILE A 456 6.65 23.81 -17.61
CA ILE A 456 7.01 22.83 -18.65
C ILE A 456 7.97 21.79 -18.07
N ALA A 457 7.71 20.51 -18.36
CA ALA A 457 8.65 19.40 -18.29
C ALA A 457 9.11 19.05 -19.71
N LEU A 458 10.39 19.26 -20.02
CA LEU A 458 10.95 18.93 -21.33
C LEU A 458 11.39 17.47 -21.33
N VAL A 459 10.85 16.68 -22.27
CA VAL A 459 11.16 15.28 -22.45
C VAL A 459 11.71 15.08 -23.86
N HIS A 460 12.89 14.51 -24.00
CA HIS A 460 13.60 14.41 -25.28
C HIS A 460 13.77 12.95 -25.72
N GLU A 461 13.36 12.61 -26.94
CA GLU A 461 13.54 11.27 -27.52
C GLU A 461 15.03 10.98 -27.70
N ALA A 462 15.52 9.93 -27.04
CA ALA A 462 16.94 9.57 -27.08
C ALA A 462 17.31 8.71 -28.28
N ASP A 463 16.37 8.02 -28.94
CA ASP A 463 16.66 7.13 -30.08
C ASP A 463 16.59 7.88 -31.43
N PRO A 464 17.73 8.06 -32.14
CA PRO A 464 17.74 8.74 -33.43
C PRO A 464 16.87 8.06 -34.49
N ASN A 465 16.74 6.72 -34.44
CA ASN A 465 15.93 5.96 -35.40
C ASN A 465 14.42 6.15 -35.18
N LYS A 466 14.03 6.77 -34.06
CA LYS A 466 12.66 7.06 -33.67
C LYS A 466 12.36 8.55 -33.58
N GLY A 467 13.21 9.38 -34.18
CA GLY A 467 13.05 10.83 -34.20
C GLY A 467 13.79 11.56 -33.08
N GLY A 468 14.78 10.94 -32.43
CA GLY A 468 15.69 11.65 -31.53
C GLY A 468 16.62 12.59 -32.29
N LEU A 469 16.46 13.89 -32.10
CA LEU A 469 17.34 14.92 -32.64
C LEU A 469 18.49 15.25 -31.68
N THR A 470 19.58 15.83 -32.16
CA THR A 470 20.56 16.42 -31.24
C THR A 470 19.95 17.63 -30.52
N LEU A 471 20.38 17.93 -29.29
CA LEU A 471 19.84 19.09 -28.58
C LEU A 471 20.08 20.39 -29.35
N ALA A 472 21.23 20.53 -30.03
CA ALA A 472 21.53 21.67 -30.88
C ALA A 472 20.53 21.82 -32.05
N ASP A 473 20.10 20.71 -32.65
CA ASP A 473 19.10 20.73 -33.71
C ASP A 473 17.70 21.07 -33.16
N VAL A 474 17.34 20.54 -31.99
CA VAL A 474 16.08 20.89 -31.31
C VAL A 474 16.02 22.40 -31.00
N HIS A 475 17.12 22.97 -30.53
CA HIS A 475 17.24 24.42 -30.33
C HIS A 475 17.12 25.20 -31.65
N ARG A 476 17.71 24.68 -32.74
CA ARG A 476 17.65 25.32 -34.07
C ARG A 476 16.24 25.31 -34.67
N GLU A 477 15.48 24.24 -34.44
CA GLU A 477 14.08 24.14 -34.89
C GLU A 477 13.13 25.06 -34.09
N CYS A 478 13.51 25.44 -32.85
CA CYS A 478 12.65 26.24 -31.99
C CYS A 478 12.63 27.73 -32.44
N PRO A 479 11.43 28.33 -32.61
CA PRO A 479 11.31 29.76 -32.88
C PRO A 479 11.98 30.61 -31.79
N SER A 480 12.69 31.67 -32.19
CA SER A 480 13.44 32.54 -31.28
C SER A 480 12.57 33.18 -30.20
N GLU A 481 11.29 33.43 -30.50
CA GLU A 481 10.28 33.95 -29.56
C GLU A 481 9.96 32.99 -28.39
N LEU A 482 10.13 31.68 -28.57
CA LEU A 482 9.79 30.65 -27.58
C LEU A 482 11.02 30.13 -26.83
N SER A 483 12.20 30.19 -27.46
CA SER A 483 13.41 29.54 -26.98
C SER A 483 13.74 29.85 -25.51
N ALA A 484 13.72 31.13 -25.13
CA ALA A 484 14.05 31.54 -23.76
C ALA A 484 13.08 30.93 -22.73
N TYR A 485 11.77 30.99 -22.98
CA TYR A 485 10.78 30.46 -22.03
C TYR A 485 10.81 28.92 -21.91
N VAL A 486 11.03 28.26 -23.05
CA VAL A 486 11.01 26.80 -23.14
C VAL A 486 12.28 26.22 -22.50
N PHE A 487 13.46 26.74 -22.80
CA PHE A 487 14.72 26.09 -22.42
C PHE A 487 15.46 26.70 -21.23
N ASP A 488 15.32 28.00 -20.95
CA ASP A 488 16.19 28.65 -19.95
C ASP A 488 15.96 28.10 -18.53
N GLY A 489 17.05 27.64 -17.92
CA GLY A 489 17.05 27.12 -16.54
C GLY A 489 16.25 25.82 -16.35
N ARG A 490 15.91 25.10 -17.43
CA ARG A 490 15.18 23.83 -17.36
C ARG A 490 16.07 22.62 -17.62
N GLU A 491 15.85 21.58 -16.84
CA GLU A 491 16.45 20.27 -17.08
C GLU A 491 15.69 19.56 -18.22
N ILE A 492 16.43 18.97 -19.16
CA ILE A 492 15.88 18.16 -20.26
C ILE A 492 15.92 16.69 -19.84
N ILE A 493 14.75 16.08 -19.73
CA ILE A 493 14.59 14.68 -19.34
C ILE A 493 14.77 13.81 -20.58
N ARG A 494 15.88 13.07 -20.67
CA ARG A 494 16.07 12.08 -21.73
C ARG A 494 15.05 10.94 -21.57
N TRP A 495 14.40 10.57 -22.67
CA TRP A 495 13.43 9.48 -22.75
C TRP A 495 14.04 8.30 -23.49
N HIS A 496 14.18 7.19 -22.78
CA HIS A 496 14.63 5.93 -23.36
C HIS A 496 13.44 4.99 -23.54
N ARG A 497 13.47 4.16 -24.57
CA ARG A 497 12.38 3.20 -24.87
C ARG A 497 12.50 1.87 -24.13
N ILE A 498 13.36 1.81 -23.11
CA ILE A 498 13.62 0.62 -22.27
C ILE A 498 13.04 0.87 -20.87
N ALA A 499 12.25 -0.06 -20.36
CA ALA A 499 11.42 0.09 -19.17
C ALA A 499 12.20 0.55 -17.92
N GLU A 500 13.38 -0.02 -17.68
CA GLU A 500 14.22 0.32 -16.52
C GLU A 500 14.66 1.78 -16.52
N TYR A 501 14.97 2.33 -17.70
CA TYR A 501 15.34 3.74 -17.86
C TYR A 501 14.11 4.66 -17.85
N GLN A 502 12.98 4.19 -18.39
CA GLN A 502 11.70 4.92 -18.33
C GLN A 502 11.29 5.21 -16.89
N HIS A 503 11.56 4.32 -15.94
CA HIS A 503 11.28 4.58 -14.52
C HIS A 503 11.99 5.83 -14.00
N VAL A 504 13.23 6.09 -14.44
CA VAL A 504 13.96 7.32 -14.06
C VAL A 504 13.29 8.54 -14.70
N SER A 505 13.00 8.49 -16.00
CA SER A 505 12.33 9.59 -16.71
C SER A 505 10.95 9.88 -16.13
N LEU A 506 10.16 8.86 -15.82
CA LEU A 506 8.82 8.97 -15.22
C LEU A 506 8.88 9.60 -13.82
N LYS A 507 9.90 9.29 -13.01
CA LYS A 507 10.12 9.95 -11.72
C LYS A 507 10.40 11.43 -11.89
N MET A 508 11.25 11.80 -12.85
CA MET A 508 11.57 13.19 -13.15
C MET A 508 10.32 13.93 -13.65
N ILE A 509 9.60 13.38 -14.63
CA ILE A 509 8.34 13.95 -15.15
C ILE A 509 7.33 14.13 -14.02
N ALA A 510 7.12 13.10 -13.19
CA ALA A 510 6.23 13.16 -12.05
C ALA A 510 6.65 14.24 -11.04
N GLN A 511 7.94 14.38 -10.76
CA GLN A 511 8.47 15.41 -9.89
C GLN A 511 8.18 16.82 -10.41
N HIS A 512 8.45 17.09 -11.70
CA HIS A 512 8.13 18.37 -12.33
C HIS A 512 6.62 18.67 -12.28
N MET A 513 5.79 17.69 -12.61
CA MET A 513 4.33 17.82 -12.58
C MET A 513 3.79 18.07 -11.17
N LEU A 514 4.26 17.33 -10.17
CA LEU A 514 3.81 17.49 -8.78
C LEU A 514 4.24 18.82 -8.18
N LEU A 515 5.40 19.36 -8.58
CA LEU A 515 5.85 20.70 -8.19
C LEU A 515 4.96 21.82 -8.75
N ALA A 516 4.28 21.57 -9.87
CA ALA A 516 3.31 22.49 -10.46
C ALA A 516 1.91 22.39 -9.81
N CYS A 517 1.61 21.30 -9.08
CA CYS A 517 0.31 21.08 -8.47
C CYS A 517 0.20 21.72 -7.07
N PRO A 518 -0.95 22.33 -6.72
CA PRO A 518 -1.15 22.91 -5.40
C PRO A 518 -1.34 21.81 -4.35
N GLY A 519 -0.43 21.66 -3.40
CA GLY A 519 -0.60 20.77 -2.24
C GLY A 519 0.66 20.06 -1.73
N LEU A 520 1.69 19.95 -2.58
CA LEU A 520 3.02 19.51 -2.14
C LEU A 520 3.99 20.69 -2.08
N SER A 521 4.60 20.92 -0.92
CA SER A 521 5.68 21.90 -0.82
C SER A 521 6.96 21.35 -1.44
N LYS A 522 7.78 22.23 -2.03
CA LYS A 522 9.14 21.91 -2.52
C LYS A 522 9.95 21.12 -1.48
N ALA A 523 9.83 21.48 -0.20
CA ALA A 523 10.51 20.80 0.90
C ALA A 523 10.14 19.31 1.04
N ARG A 524 8.87 18.92 0.79
CA ARG A 524 8.44 17.51 0.88
C ARG A 524 8.90 16.68 -0.32
N LEU A 525 9.08 17.32 -1.47
CA LEU A 525 9.55 16.72 -2.73
C LEU A 525 11.07 16.77 -2.89
N ALA A 526 11.79 17.54 -2.07
CA ALA A 526 13.24 17.70 -2.15
C ALA A 526 14.02 16.38 -2.03
N ALA A 527 13.48 15.42 -1.28
CA ALA A 527 14.08 14.08 -1.16
C ALA A 527 13.79 13.16 -2.36
N GLY A 528 12.97 13.59 -3.33
CA GLY A 528 12.63 12.85 -4.54
C GLY A 528 11.51 11.83 -4.38
N LEU A 529 11.28 11.08 -5.47
CA LEU A 529 10.32 9.98 -5.59
C LEU A 529 11.06 8.65 -5.79
N TYR A 530 10.45 7.53 -5.41
CA TYR A 530 10.99 6.19 -5.68
C TYR A 530 9.91 5.14 -5.94
N PHE A 531 10.29 4.05 -6.61
CA PHE A 531 9.51 2.83 -6.69
C PHE A 531 9.95 1.83 -5.63
N ARG A 532 9.03 1.05 -5.05
CA ARG A 532 9.38 0.09 -3.97
C ARG A 532 10.30 -1.04 -4.42
N LYS A 533 10.25 -1.42 -5.70
CA LYS A 533 11.10 -2.45 -6.31
C LYS A 533 12.02 -1.87 -7.39
N GLU A 534 12.46 -0.63 -7.18
CA GLU A 534 13.37 0.03 -8.10
C GLU A 534 14.70 -0.73 -8.20
N LEU A 535 15.25 -0.80 -9.41
CA LEU A 535 16.60 -1.29 -9.64
C LEU A 535 17.59 -0.19 -9.23
N VAL A 536 18.22 -0.35 -8.06
CA VAL A 536 19.20 0.61 -7.53
C VAL A 536 20.52 -0.12 -7.26
N CYS A 537 21.66 0.47 -7.61
CA CYS A 537 22.97 -0.12 -7.38
C CYS A 537 23.17 -0.55 -5.92
N SER A 538 22.72 0.25 -4.95
CA SER A 538 22.86 -0.04 -3.52
C SER A 538 22.05 -1.25 -3.02
N ALA A 539 21.10 -1.76 -3.82
CA ALA A 539 20.30 -2.92 -3.49
C ALA A 539 20.85 -4.22 -4.11
N LEU A 540 21.95 -4.13 -4.86
CA LEU A 540 22.59 -5.25 -5.52
C LEU A 540 23.84 -5.69 -4.75
N ASP A 541 23.97 -6.99 -4.57
CA ASP A 541 25.15 -7.61 -3.96
C ASP A 541 25.60 -8.83 -4.75
N PHE A 542 26.89 -9.14 -4.68
CA PHE A 542 27.50 -10.24 -5.41
C PHE A 542 27.82 -11.40 -4.47
N PRO A 543 27.43 -12.64 -4.82
CA PRO A 543 27.74 -13.80 -4.00
C PRO A 543 29.23 -14.16 -3.98
N ARG A 544 30.00 -13.70 -4.97
CA ARG A 544 31.44 -13.95 -5.14
C ARG A 544 32.09 -12.74 -5.82
N ALA A 545 33.40 -12.57 -5.62
CA ALA A 545 34.17 -11.57 -6.35
C ALA A 545 34.13 -11.85 -7.86
N VAL A 546 33.98 -10.79 -8.65
CA VAL A 546 33.86 -10.87 -10.11
C VAL A 546 35.08 -10.21 -10.75
N PRO A 547 36.03 -11.00 -11.29
CA PRO A 547 37.18 -10.44 -11.99
C PRO A 547 36.74 -9.90 -13.36
N LEU A 548 37.01 -8.61 -13.58
CA LEU A 548 36.74 -7.88 -14.82
C LEU A 548 38.06 -7.60 -15.55
N VAL A 549 38.14 -7.96 -16.82
CA VAL A 549 39.27 -7.76 -17.72
C VAL A 549 38.91 -6.68 -18.73
N VAL A 550 39.83 -5.75 -18.99
CA VAL A 550 39.66 -4.68 -19.98
C VAL A 550 40.84 -4.62 -20.94
N SER A 551 40.53 -4.46 -22.22
CA SER A 551 41.56 -4.18 -23.24
C SER A 551 41.96 -2.71 -23.20
N ALA A 552 43.26 -2.44 -23.34
CA ALA A 552 43.76 -1.08 -23.50
C ALA A 552 43.53 -0.53 -24.91
N HIS A 553 43.49 -1.42 -25.91
CA HIS A 553 43.07 -1.14 -27.29
C HIS A 553 41.55 -0.97 -27.45
N ASN A 554 40.79 -0.93 -26.33
CA ASN A 554 39.38 -0.52 -26.32
C ASN A 554 39.24 0.87 -25.69
N PRO A 555 39.23 1.96 -26.49
CA PRO A 555 39.22 3.33 -25.99
C PRO A 555 38.05 3.60 -25.03
N GLY A 556 38.37 3.98 -23.79
CA GLY A 556 37.38 4.32 -22.75
C GLY A 556 36.87 3.14 -21.92
N ALA A 557 37.16 1.88 -22.29
CA ALA A 557 36.72 0.71 -21.53
C ALA A 557 37.26 0.70 -20.09
N HIS A 558 38.51 1.13 -19.90
CA HIS A 558 39.12 1.20 -18.58
C HIS A 558 38.40 2.19 -17.64
N ALA A 559 37.90 3.31 -18.18
CA ALA A 559 37.13 4.28 -17.39
C ALA A 559 35.78 3.70 -16.93
N VAL A 560 35.08 2.98 -17.82
CA VAL A 560 33.82 2.29 -17.49
C VAL A 560 34.03 1.18 -16.48
N ALA A 561 35.12 0.41 -16.59
CA ALA A 561 35.46 -0.60 -15.60
C ALA A 561 35.74 0.00 -14.23
N ARG A 562 36.44 1.14 -14.15
CA ARG A 562 36.59 1.87 -12.89
C ARG A 562 35.25 2.31 -12.31
N GLU A 563 34.34 2.85 -13.12
CA GLU A 563 32.99 3.21 -12.63
C GLU A 563 32.24 2.00 -12.03
N LEU A 564 32.38 0.81 -12.61
CA LEU A 564 31.82 -0.43 -12.06
C LEU A 564 32.52 -0.86 -10.76
N CYS A 565 33.85 -0.82 -10.70
CA CYS A 565 34.62 -1.16 -9.50
C CYS A 565 34.34 -0.20 -8.33
N ASP A 566 34.23 1.11 -8.62
CA ASP A 566 33.93 2.14 -7.62
C ASP A 566 32.51 1.99 -7.08
N THR A 567 31.57 1.54 -7.92
CA THR A 567 30.16 1.31 -7.53
C THR A 567 29.99 -0.02 -6.78
N PHE A 568 30.72 -1.06 -7.16
CA PHE A 568 30.56 -2.42 -6.64
C PHE A 568 31.89 -3.01 -6.17
N ILE A 569 32.10 -3.05 -4.85
CA ILE A 569 33.34 -3.54 -4.21
C ILE A 569 33.71 -4.98 -4.65
N ALA A 570 32.73 -5.81 -4.97
CA ALA A 570 32.96 -7.19 -5.41
C ALA A 570 33.49 -7.30 -6.84
N VAL A 571 33.38 -6.26 -7.67
CA VAL A 571 33.91 -6.23 -9.04
C VAL A 571 35.36 -5.76 -8.97
N THR A 572 36.30 -6.63 -9.31
CA THR A 572 37.74 -6.32 -9.24
C THR A 572 38.35 -6.26 -10.62
N LEU A 573 39.08 -5.17 -10.90
CA LEU A 573 39.86 -5.06 -12.12
C LEU A 573 41.03 -6.06 -12.03
N ALA A 574 41.02 -7.10 -12.87
CA ALA A 574 41.97 -8.18 -12.77
C ALA A 574 43.27 -7.91 -13.55
N ALA A 575 43.20 -7.15 -14.66
CA ALA A 575 44.33 -6.62 -15.42
C ALA A 575 43.84 -5.60 -16.49
N SER A 576 44.68 -4.62 -16.86
CA SER A 576 44.57 -3.85 -18.11
C SER A 576 45.58 -4.39 -19.10
N VAL A 577 45.13 -4.75 -20.31
CA VAL A 577 45.94 -5.56 -21.24
C VAL A 577 47.26 -4.88 -21.72
N ASP A 578 47.44 -3.56 -21.60
CA ASP A 578 48.69 -2.88 -22.03
C ASP A 578 49.85 -2.82 -21.03
N GLU A 579 49.65 -3.00 -19.71
CA GLU A 579 50.82 -3.07 -18.80
C GLU A 579 51.59 -4.40 -18.96
N GLN A 580 51.07 -5.30 -19.78
CA GLN A 580 51.53 -6.67 -19.98
C GLN A 580 52.08 -6.97 -21.38
N GLU A 581 52.18 -6.01 -22.30
CA GLU A 581 52.97 -6.21 -23.53
C GLU A 581 54.47 -6.41 -23.23
N ARG A 582 54.94 -6.11 -22.01
CA ARG A 582 56.31 -6.44 -21.57
C ARG A 582 56.51 -7.84 -20.97
N ALA A 583 55.46 -8.64 -20.77
CA ALA A 583 55.65 -10.01 -20.29
C ALA A 583 54.45 -10.90 -20.65
N THR A 584 54.58 -11.77 -21.65
CA THR A 584 54.21 -13.21 -21.62
C THR A 584 52.93 -13.70 -20.90
N SER A 585 51.94 -12.86 -20.59
CA SER A 585 51.00 -13.18 -19.52
C SER A 585 49.53 -12.90 -19.74
N LEU A 586 49.04 -12.54 -20.94
CA LEU A 586 47.60 -12.72 -21.19
C LEU A 586 47.28 -14.22 -21.34
N GLU A 587 48.03 -14.95 -22.16
CA GLU A 587 47.91 -16.41 -22.27
C GLU A 587 48.25 -17.13 -20.96
N ALA A 588 49.27 -16.69 -20.21
CA ALA A 588 49.58 -17.28 -18.90
C ALA A 588 48.58 -16.89 -17.78
N PHE A 589 47.95 -15.71 -17.85
CA PHE A 589 46.87 -15.31 -16.93
C PHE A 589 45.57 -16.08 -17.22
N ILE A 590 45.21 -16.21 -18.50
CA ILE A 590 44.10 -17.05 -18.96
C ILE A 590 44.37 -18.52 -18.60
N ALA A 591 45.57 -19.04 -18.88
CA ALA A 591 45.99 -20.42 -18.59
C ALA A 591 46.23 -20.71 -17.10
N SER A 592 46.49 -19.70 -16.25
CA SER A 592 46.60 -19.88 -14.79
C SER A 592 45.25 -19.80 -14.06
N ARG A 593 44.20 -19.31 -14.73
CA ARG A 593 42.84 -19.18 -14.17
C ARG A 593 41.79 -20.08 -14.82
N SER A 594 42.20 -21.19 -15.45
CA SER A 594 41.36 -22.19 -16.13
C SER A 594 40.16 -22.73 -15.33
N PHE A 595 40.08 -22.43 -14.02
CA PHE A 595 39.02 -22.87 -13.11
C PHE A 595 38.07 -21.76 -12.60
N CYS A 596 38.29 -20.47 -12.92
CA CYS A 596 37.49 -19.36 -12.41
C CYS A 596 36.90 -18.52 -13.56
N ALA A 597 35.57 -18.51 -13.69
CA ALA A 597 34.87 -17.68 -14.67
C ALA A 597 35.19 -16.19 -14.49
N PHE A 598 35.47 -15.48 -15.59
CA PHE A 598 35.78 -14.05 -15.60
C PHE A 598 35.03 -13.32 -16.71
N PHE A 599 34.93 -11.99 -16.59
CA PHE A 599 34.24 -11.16 -17.57
C PHE A 599 35.22 -10.27 -18.33
N PHE A 600 35.09 -10.23 -19.66
CA PHE A 600 35.76 -9.29 -20.54
C PHE A 600 34.79 -8.13 -20.86
N LEU A 601 35.17 -6.89 -20.56
CA LEU A 601 34.35 -5.72 -20.88
C LEU A 601 34.62 -5.26 -22.32
N LEU A 602 33.60 -5.41 -23.16
CA LEU A 602 33.57 -4.80 -24.48
C LEU A 602 32.74 -3.51 -24.42
N TYR A 603 33.43 -2.39 -24.34
CA TYR A 603 32.84 -1.05 -24.46
C TYR A 603 32.75 -0.64 -25.94
N LEU A 604 31.57 -0.20 -26.36
CA LEU A 604 31.27 0.20 -27.73
C LEU A 604 31.01 1.72 -27.76
N ASN A 605 31.85 2.45 -28.46
CA ASN A 605 31.75 3.88 -28.73
C ASN A 605 32.21 4.19 -30.18
N GLU A 606 32.23 5.48 -30.54
CA GLU A 606 32.61 5.93 -31.88
C GLU A 606 34.04 5.54 -32.29
N ASN A 607 34.92 5.26 -31.33
CA ASN A 607 36.33 4.92 -31.53
C ASN A 607 36.58 3.41 -31.44
N THR A 608 35.58 2.60 -31.07
CA THR A 608 35.71 1.14 -31.07
C THR A 608 35.85 0.64 -32.51
N TYR A 609 36.80 -0.28 -32.72
CA TYR A 609 37.18 -0.81 -34.04
C TYR A 609 37.70 0.26 -35.02
N CYS A 610 38.27 1.35 -34.51
CA CYS A 610 38.90 2.40 -35.33
C CYS A 610 40.41 2.48 -35.10
N GLY A 611 41.16 2.85 -36.14
CA GLY A 611 42.61 3.05 -36.07
C GLY A 611 43.43 1.75 -35.96
N GLY A 612 44.72 1.88 -35.64
CA GLY A 612 45.66 0.75 -35.52
C GLY A 612 45.36 -0.20 -34.35
N GLU A 613 44.64 0.28 -33.34
CA GLU A 613 44.22 -0.46 -32.14
C GLU A 613 43.15 -1.53 -32.45
N ALA A 614 42.39 -1.36 -33.53
CA ALA A 614 41.26 -2.22 -33.89
C ALA A 614 41.67 -3.69 -34.14
N ALA A 615 42.85 -3.91 -34.74
CA ALA A 615 43.36 -5.25 -35.03
C ALA A 615 43.63 -6.03 -33.74
N HIS A 616 44.33 -5.40 -32.78
CA HIS A 616 44.67 -5.99 -31.48
C HIS A 616 43.41 -6.29 -30.65
N LEU A 617 42.44 -5.36 -30.61
CA LEU A 617 41.16 -5.60 -29.91
C LEU A 617 40.39 -6.79 -30.52
N THR A 618 40.38 -6.89 -31.85
CA THR A 618 39.68 -7.98 -32.55
C THR A 618 40.31 -9.34 -32.23
N GLU A 619 41.64 -9.43 -32.27
CA GLU A 619 42.36 -10.66 -31.94
C GLU A 619 42.11 -11.09 -30.48
N GLN A 620 42.14 -10.14 -29.55
CA GLN A 620 41.78 -10.39 -28.16
C GLN A 620 40.34 -10.91 -28.01
N LEU A 621 39.39 -10.34 -28.75
CA LEU A 621 38.00 -10.81 -28.74
C LEU A 621 37.85 -12.24 -29.28
N ARG A 622 38.61 -12.63 -30.31
CA ARG A 622 38.64 -14.02 -30.81
C ARG A 622 39.11 -14.98 -29.72
N ASN A 623 40.24 -14.66 -29.09
CA ASN A 623 40.82 -15.46 -28.02
C ASN A 623 39.87 -15.58 -26.81
N MET A 624 39.13 -14.51 -26.49
CA MET A 624 38.12 -14.54 -25.43
C MET A 624 36.88 -15.34 -25.82
N HIS A 625 36.48 -15.30 -27.09
CA HIS A 625 35.30 -16.01 -27.57
C HIS A 625 35.48 -17.53 -27.55
N ASP A 626 36.70 -17.99 -27.87
CA ASP A 626 37.04 -19.43 -27.90
C ASP A 626 37.30 -20.02 -26.50
N HIS A 627 37.27 -19.21 -25.43
CA HIS A 627 37.60 -19.64 -24.07
C HIS A 627 36.35 -19.93 -23.22
N ASP A 628 36.17 -21.19 -22.82
CA ASP A 628 34.98 -21.67 -22.07
C ASP A 628 34.65 -20.93 -20.77
N ALA A 629 35.67 -20.38 -20.08
CA ALA A 629 35.48 -19.63 -18.82
C ALA A 629 35.27 -18.11 -19.00
N ALA A 630 35.42 -17.59 -20.21
CA ALA A 630 35.32 -16.16 -20.49
C ALA A 630 33.89 -15.77 -20.86
N ARG A 631 33.41 -14.65 -20.31
CA ARG A 631 32.10 -14.08 -20.65
C ARG A 631 32.26 -12.63 -21.07
N ILE A 632 31.55 -12.22 -22.12
CA ILE A 632 31.62 -10.83 -22.60
C ILE A 632 30.51 -10.01 -21.94
N LEU A 633 30.89 -8.96 -21.21
CA LEU A 633 30.00 -7.89 -20.79
C LEU A 633 30.06 -6.80 -21.87
N MET A 634 28.97 -6.64 -22.62
CA MET A 634 28.91 -5.66 -23.69
C MET A 634 28.16 -4.42 -23.23
N VAL A 635 28.83 -3.27 -23.33
CA VAL A 635 28.30 -1.96 -22.93
C VAL A 635 28.37 -1.02 -24.13
N HIS A 636 27.28 -0.33 -24.43
CA HIS A 636 27.20 0.64 -25.53
C HIS A 636 27.03 2.06 -24.97
N GLU A 637 27.91 2.98 -25.34
CA GLU A 637 27.85 4.37 -24.87
C GLU A 637 26.76 5.15 -25.62
N ASN A 638 25.93 5.84 -24.84
CA ASN A 638 24.82 6.67 -25.31
C ASN A 638 24.92 8.13 -24.81
N ASP A 639 26.01 8.50 -24.15
CA ASP A 639 26.37 9.88 -23.83
C ASP A 639 27.24 10.50 -24.94
N ASP A 640 26.71 11.51 -25.62
CA ASP A 640 27.40 12.25 -26.69
C ASP A 640 28.76 12.80 -26.23
N ALA A 641 28.87 13.20 -24.95
CA ALA A 641 30.12 13.71 -24.38
C ALA A 641 31.21 12.64 -24.19
N ARG A 642 30.88 11.35 -24.32
CA ARG A 642 31.77 10.19 -24.15
C ARG A 642 31.97 9.38 -25.43
N GLY A 643 31.63 9.97 -26.57
CA GLY A 643 31.79 9.37 -27.90
C GLY A 643 30.66 8.39 -28.25
N ALA A 644 29.42 8.67 -27.86
CA ALA A 644 28.28 7.87 -28.27
C ALA A 644 28.16 7.81 -29.80
N CYS A 645 27.80 6.64 -30.31
CA CYS A 645 27.52 6.45 -31.74
C CYS A 645 26.34 5.50 -31.93
N ALA A 646 25.70 5.53 -33.10
CA ALA A 646 24.66 4.55 -33.42
C ALA A 646 25.25 3.13 -33.35
N PHE A 647 24.53 2.19 -32.73
CA PHE A 647 24.99 0.80 -32.55
C PHE A 647 25.39 0.14 -33.87
N ARG A 648 24.68 0.48 -34.96
CA ARG A 648 24.98 0.03 -36.32
C ARG A 648 26.40 0.39 -36.77
N ILE A 649 26.95 1.54 -36.35
CA ILE A 649 28.31 1.95 -36.71
C ILE A 649 29.33 0.96 -36.14
N CYS A 650 29.19 0.56 -34.87
CA CYS A 650 30.05 -0.45 -34.26
C CYS A 650 29.88 -1.80 -34.96
N MET A 651 28.63 -2.19 -35.25
CA MET A 651 28.33 -3.46 -35.92
C MET A 651 28.90 -3.50 -37.35
N ASP A 652 28.80 -2.43 -38.12
CA ASP A 652 29.33 -2.35 -39.49
C ASP A 652 30.87 -2.42 -39.50
N ARG A 653 31.53 -1.84 -38.48
CA ARG A 653 32.98 -1.87 -38.30
C ARG A 653 33.52 -3.18 -37.68
N THR A 654 32.64 -4.04 -37.18
CA THR A 654 33.05 -5.30 -36.56
C THR A 654 33.40 -6.32 -37.65
N PRO A 655 34.50 -7.08 -37.51
CA PRO A 655 34.85 -8.16 -38.44
C PRO A 655 33.77 -9.25 -38.53
N GLU A 656 33.54 -9.79 -39.73
CA GLU A 656 32.41 -10.70 -39.98
C GLU A 656 32.51 -12.06 -39.27
N ASP A 657 33.71 -12.54 -39.02
CA ASP A 657 33.95 -13.75 -38.25
C ASP A 657 33.40 -13.63 -36.82
N LEU A 658 33.58 -12.48 -36.16
CA LEU A 658 33.04 -12.23 -34.81
C LEU A 658 31.51 -12.06 -34.83
N LYS A 659 30.93 -11.53 -35.91
CA LYS A 659 29.46 -11.45 -36.04
C LYS A 659 28.85 -12.84 -36.19
N THR A 660 29.43 -13.66 -37.07
CA THR A 660 28.97 -15.03 -37.33
C THR A 660 29.17 -15.97 -36.15
N SER A 661 30.24 -15.78 -35.35
CA SER A 661 30.46 -16.50 -34.09
C SER A 661 29.42 -16.17 -33.01
N GLY A 662 28.68 -15.06 -33.18
CA GLY A 662 27.58 -14.68 -32.31
C GLY A 662 27.98 -13.74 -31.18
N LEU A 663 29.02 -12.91 -31.38
CA LEU A 663 29.43 -11.85 -30.44
C LEU A 663 28.25 -10.98 -29.97
N TYR A 664 27.31 -10.68 -30.87
CA TYR A 664 26.13 -9.85 -30.62
C TYR A 664 24.87 -10.63 -30.19
N LYS A 665 24.97 -11.92 -29.85
CA LYS A 665 23.84 -12.66 -29.25
C LYS A 665 23.44 -12.10 -27.88
N PRO A 666 24.37 -11.72 -26.98
CA PRO A 666 24.04 -11.00 -25.76
C PRO A 666 23.61 -9.56 -26.05
N ILE A 667 22.61 -9.06 -25.32
CA ILE A 667 22.13 -7.68 -25.47
C ILE A 667 23.19 -6.72 -24.90
N ALA A 668 23.60 -5.73 -25.69
CA ALA A 668 24.45 -4.64 -25.22
C ALA A 668 23.69 -3.73 -24.24
N ILE A 669 24.30 -3.42 -23.11
CA ILE A 669 23.69 -2.53 -22.11
C ILE A 669 23.99 -1.08 -22.49
N ALA A 670 22.94 -0.30 -22.71
CA ALA A 670 23.05 1.12 -22.98
C ALA A 670 23.57 1.89 -21.76
N PHE A 671 24.59 2.72 -21.93
CA PHE A 671 25.13 3.60 -20.90
C PHE A 671 24.78 5.04 -21.27
N PRO A 672 23.61 5.55 -20.88
CA PRO A 672 23.25 6.94 -21.15
C PRO A 672 23.95 7.90 -20.18
N SER A 673 23.78 9.19 -20.41
CA SER A 673 24.21 10.24 -19.50
C SER A 673 23.51 10.13 -18.13
N PRO A 674 24.09 10.68 -17.04
CA PRO A 674 23.39 10.82 -15.77
C PRO A 674 22.07 11.61 -15.94
N PRO A 675 21.01 11.30 -15.16
CA PRO A 675 20.95 10.34 -14.05
C PRO A 675 20.74 8.88 -14.47
N HIS A 676 20.38 8.62 -15.73
CA HIS A 676 20.07 7.29 -16.26
C HIS A 676 21.26 6.32 -16.25
N ARG A 677 22.50 6.84 -16.25
CA ARG A 677 23.74 6.04 -16.14
C ARG A 677 23.75 5.06 -14.96
N ALA A 678 23.15 5.43 -13.83
CA ALA A 678 23.05 4.56 -12.65
C ALA A 678 22.26 3.27 -12.93
N VAL A 679 21.24 3.34 -13.79
CA VAL A 679 20.48 2.15 -14.22
C VAL A 679 21.34 1.25 -15.12
N GLY A 680 22.13 1.84 -16.01
CA GLY A 680 23.10 1.11 -16.85
C GLY A 680 24.12 0.32 -16.00
N LEU A 681 24.67 0.95 -14.96
CA LEU A 681 25.56 0.29 -14.00
C LEU A 681 24.87 -0.87 -13.26
N ALA A 682 23.61 -0.68 -12.83
CA ALA A 682 22.85 -1.72 -12.15
C ALA A 682 22.50 -2.90 -13.07
N LEU A 683 22.19 -2.63 -14.35
CA LEU A 683 21.98 -3.66 -15.36
C LEU A 683 23.28 -4.41 -15.66
N ALA A 684 24.40 -3.72 -15.75
CA ALA A 684 25.72 -4.33 -15.94
C ALA A 684 26.07 -5.24 -14.75
N ALA A 685 25.84 -4.78 -13.52
CA ALA A 685 26.02 -5.60 -12.33
C ALA A 685 25.16 -6.86 -12.33
N LYS A 686 23.89 -6.77 -12.77
CA LYS A 686 23.03 -7.94 -12.95
C LYS A 686 23.60 -8.95 -13.96
N GLN A 687 24.15 -8.48 -15.08
CA GLN A 687 24.78 -9.36 -16.08
C GLN A 687 26.08 -9.99 -15.54
N LEU A 688 26.79 -9.28 -14.66
CA LEU A 688 27.94 -9.81 -13.90
C LEU A 688 27.53 -10.80 -12.79
N GLY A 689 26.23 -10.99 -12.53
CA GLY A 689 25.71 -11.97 -11.57
C GLY A 689 25.26 -11.41 -10.22
N ALA A 690 25.10 -10.09 -10.09
CA ALA A 690 24.56 -9.48 -8.88
C ALA A 690 23.11 -9.93 -8.60
N LYS A 691 22.80 -10.13 -7.31
CA LYS A 691 21.46 -10.46 -6.82
C LYS A 691 20.89 -9.30 -6.02
N VAL A 692 19.57 -9.15 -6.03
CA VAL A 692 18.89 -8.14 -5.22
C VAL A 692 18.89 -8.62 -3.76
N PHE A 693 19.53 -7.86 -2.88
CA PHE A 693 19.55 -8.13 -1.45
C PHE A 693 18.45 -7.32 -0.75
N SER A 694 17.39 -7.98 -0.30
CA SER A 694 16.35 -7.34 0.51
C SER A 694 16.72 -7.45 2.00
N LEU A 695 17.31 -6.41 2.58
CA LEU A 695 17.31 -6.27 4.04
C LEU A 695 15.85 -6.17 4.53
N PRO A 696 15.45 -6.88 5.59
CA PRO A 696 14.13 -6.69 6.20
C PRO A 696 13.98 -5.22 6.60
N GLN A 697 12.98 -4.52 6.06
CA GLN A 697 12.60 -3.16 6.46
C GLN A 697 12.05 -3.15 7.90
N ARG A 698 12.92 -3.27 8.89
CA ARG A 698 12.68 -2.89 10.29
C ARG A 698 14.02 -2.48 10.88
N VAL A 699 14.32 -1.19 10.80
CA VAL A 699 14.83 -0.27 11.84
C VAL A 699 15.30 1.00 11.09
N SER A 700 14.37 1.92 10.82
CA SER A 700 14.71 3.31 10.49
C SER A 700 13.95 4.29 11.37
N ALA A 701 13.54 3.84 12.56
CA ALA A 701 13.15 4.72 13.66
C ALA A 701 14.32 4.75 14.66
N GLY A 702 15.10 5.85 14.61
CA GLY A 702 15.89 6.31 15.75
C GLY A 702 17.23 5.62 16.02
N VAL A 703 18.19 5.71 15.09
CA VAL A 703 19.61 5.83 15.47
C VAL A 703 20.24 6.88 14.55
N THR A 704 20.20 8.14 14.97
CA THR A 704 21.08 9.18 14.44
C THR A 704 22.49 8.82 14.93
N LEU A 705 23.25 8.09 14.12
CA LEU A 705 24.70 8.01 14.30
C LEU A 705 25.24 9.39 13.91
N PHE A 706 25.44 10.24 14.91
CA PHE A 706 26.29 11.41 14.80
C PHE A 706 27.68 10.94 14.34
N ILE A 707 27.97 11.10 13.06
CA ILE A 707 29.34 11.15 12.56
C ILE A 707 29.70 12.63 12.61
N PRO A 708 30.62 13.07 13.49
CA PRO A 708 31.09 14.44 13.45
C PRO A 708 31.79 14.66 12.12
N ALA A 709 31.40 15.71 11.42
CA ALA A 709 32.10 16.20 10.25
C ALA A 709 33.46 16.76 10.70
N THR A 710 34.50 15.94 10.62
CA THR A 710 35.88 16.42 10.58
C THR A 710 36.59 15.73 9.42
N ARG A 711 36.86 16.53 8.38
CA ARG A 711 37.80 16.20 7.30
C ARG A 711 39.15 15.85 7.93
N GLN A 712 39.52 14.58 7.94
CA GLN A 712 40.90 14.12 7.99
C GLN A 712 40.98 12.78 7.27
N SER A 713 42.04 12.63 6.49
CA SER A 713 42.33 11.58 5.51
C SER A 713 42.14 10.15 6.02
N ALA A 714 41.57 9.30 5.17
CA ALA A 714 41.38 7.86 5.37
C ALA A 714 42.69 7.05 5.22
N ALA A 715 43.73 7.41 5.97
CA ALA A 715 44.94 6.60 6.12
C ALA A 715 45.19 6.40 7.62
N GLU A 716 45.42 5.14 8.00
CA GLU A 716 45.79 4.65 9.34
C GLU A 716 44.68 4.54 10.41
N PHE A 717 43.83 3.52 10.27
CA PHE A 717 43.16 2.91 11.43
C PHE A 717 43.99 1.70 11.92
N SER A 718 44.56 1.78 13.12
CA SER A 718 45.37 0.67 13.66
C SER A 718 44.51 -0.53 14.10
N LEU A 719 45.09 -1.75 14.06
CA LEU A 719 44.47 -3.01 14.52
C LEU A 719 43.88 -2.91 15.95
N SER A 720 44.45 -2.04 16.80
CA SER A 720 43.97 -1.81 18.17
C SER A 720 42.59 -1.12 18.23
N GLN A 721 42.27 -0.27 17.25
CA GLN A 721 40.99 0.44 17.17
C GLN A 721 39.88 -0.48 16.64
N TRP A 722 40.21 -1.37 15.70
CA TRP A 722 39.32 -2.46 15.27
C TRP A 722 38.97 -3.44 16.40
N ALA A 723 39.94 -3.75 17.26
CA ALA A 723 39.72 -4.61 18.43
C ALA A 723 38.81 -3.95 19.48
N LYS A 724 38.86 -2.61 19.64
CA LYS A 724 37.95 -1.85 20.51
C LYS A 724 36.53 -1.79 19.95
N LEU A 725 36.38 -1.60 18.64
CA LEU A 725 35.07 -1.62 17.96
C LEU A 725 34.41 -3.01 18.05
N ARG A 726 35.17 -4.09 17.85
CA ARG A 726 34.71 -5.47 18.06
C ARG A 726 34.30 -5.76 19.50
N ARG A 727 35.04 -5.26 20.49
CA ARG A 727 34.68 -5.39 21.92
C ARG A 727 33.43 -4.58 22.28
N TRP A 728 33.26 -3.41 21.68
CA TRP A 728 32.08 -2.57 21.85
C TRP A 728 30.82 -3.25 21.26
N LEU A 729 30.93 -3.85 20.07
CA LEU A 729 29.85 -4.60 19.43
C LEU A 729 29.47 -5.89 20.18
N ARG A 730 30.43 -6.60 20.78
CA ARG A 730 30.14 -7.82 21.60
C ARG A 730 29.46 -7.55 22.93
N ARG A 731 29.55 -6.33 23.49
CA ARG A 731 28.96 -6.01 24.80
C ARG A 731 27.47 -5.66 24.76
N ARG A 732 26.88 -5.43 23.58
CA ARG A 732 25.43 -5.27 23.42
C ARG A 732 24.82 -6.57 22.91
N ARG A 733 24.25 -7.36 23.83
CA ARG A 733 23.59 -8.65 23.55
C ARG A 733 22.48 -8.47 22.50
N GLY A 734 22.52 -9.26 21.42
CA GLY A 734 21.37 -9.42 20.52
C GLY A 734 21.62 -9.77 19.05
N VAL A 735 22.86 -9.81 18.55
CA VAL A 735 23.14 -10.25 17.16
C VAL A 735 24.21 -11.33 17.17
N VAL A 736 23.80 -12.58 16.97
CA VAL A 736 24.71 -13.68 16.63
C VAL A 736 25.08 -13.49 15.16
N ALA A 737 26.23 -12.88 14.91
CA ALA A 737 26.85 -12.93 13.60
C ALA A 737 27.62 -14.26 13.48
N VAL A 738 27.03 -15.25 12.80
CA VAL A 738 27.77 -16.42 12.34
C VAL A 738 28.58 -16.00 11.12
N PHE A 739 29.86 -15.67 11.34
CA PHE A 739 30.85 -15.65 10.27
C PHE A 739 31.68 -16.94 10.37
N PRO A 740 31.99 -17.63 9.26
CA PRO A 740 32.90 -18.77 9.31
C PRO A 740 34.31 -18.28 9.72
N PRO A 741 35.08 -19.09 10.46
CA PRO A 741 36.42 -18.71 10.88
C PRO A 741 37.36 -18.63 9.67
N PRO A 742 38.37 -17.74 9.68
CA PRO A 742 39.40 -17.74 8.66
C PRO A 742 40.26 -19.01 8.79
N LEU A 743 40.49 -19.69 7.67
CA LEU A 743 41.54 -20.70 7.52
C LEU A 743 42.88 -20.02 7.82
N VAL A 744 43.44 -20.31 9.00
CA VAL A 744 44.82 -19.99 9.34
C VAL A 744 45.67 -21.15 8.82
N VAL A 745 46.46 -20.88 7.78
CA VAL A 745 47.59 -21.74 7.41
C VAL A 745 48.73 -21.35 8.34
N GLU A 746 48.99 -22.19 9.35
CA GLU A 746 50.20 -22.11 10.16
C GLU A 746 51.39 -22.57 9.31
N MET A 747 52.25 -21.62 8.93
CA MET A 747 53.64 -21.93 8.60
C MET A 747 54.44 -21.88 9.90
N THR A 748 54.86 -23.06 10.36
CA THR A 748 55.83 -23.23 11.44
C THR A 748 57.22 -22.84 10.96
N SER A 749 57.91 -21.98 11.71
CA SER A 749 59.38 -21.91 11.73
C SER A 749 59.83 -21.58 13.15
N ASN A 750 60.40 -22.59 13.83
CA ASN A 750 61.08 -22.59 15.14
C ASN A 750 60.50 -21.75 16.29
#